data_AF-A0A4R3T8P2-F1
#
_entry.id   AF-A0A4R3T8P2-F1
#
_cell.length_a   1.000
_cell.length_b   1.000
_cell.length_c   1.000
_cell.angle_alpha   90.00
_cell.angle_beta   90.00
_cell.angle_gamma   90.00
#
_symmetry.space_group_name_H-M   'P 1'
#
loop_
_entity.id
_entity.type
_entity.pdbx_description
1 polymer ?
#
loop_
_entity_poly.entity_id
_entity_poly.type
_entity_poly.pdbx_seq_one_letter_code
_entity_poly.pdbx_strand_id
1 'polypeptide(L)'
;MRKWLRQADGTVDSGRRRHLLVGAFAALHYAALRSFPAMARESAEPGETRLRLRGDRPGERFDGIGVVNGGGATSVLLKDYPEPQRSQILDLLFKPRFGASVSALLVEIPGDGNATQGSMPSHMHARDDLDYGRGYTWWIMKEAKARNPGLSLDATAWSAPGWLGDAGGHFDKMPGQGDAKFFSADTVDYYLKWLEGLRSIHGLELDAIGVRNEKGVSFAFAKAFKTALRTRGFGQVKLHAFDNWPEWKLDFVPQMLADKELRDSIDIISAHTFHSNFKTTPEVRAAARAMGKAIWNSEDHVYKKGFDCALGIVECFNRNYIDSGATKIVNWYDIAALYPLEPYAEDPAALLAHEPWSGHYRVREALWGYAHYGQFTEIGWTYVPGGSGVLAKGGSFVTLKSPDGNFSTIIETKGAQGQQRIRLDIGPGLARRPLCLWRSTAREQFARQGDLHPQGGSVSVMLEPDAIYSLSTTTGQQKGAFSDIPAPKAFPFPYHDRFGDYRVPQESGYLPRYTADIAGVFELTDRPDGKGQCLRQVVPVPTISWAPDWRPYTILGDAAWSDYEIASRVWLGAGDVAGIMGRINHVGTGYGFIPKGYFFEVADGGHCRLVAIRGKKDPKAPVGDAEQQALLGKGAGAAQGGELLLAHAAVPTLRPGRWHDLSLRFQGEQITALLDGEPVLTARDGLYGKGMAGLLVGQTADRVSRPWFANIIVKPLGGPEPAPFVPGARHVPIYRS
;
A
#
# COMPACT_ATOMS: atom_id res chain seq x y z
N MET A 1 3.03 33.89 10.12
CA MET A 1 2.81 35.36 10.27
C MET A 1 3.59 36.11 9.21
N ARG A 2 3.36 37.42 9.01
CA ARG A 2 4.14 38.27 8.07
C ARG A 2 5.43 38.81 8.71
N LYS A 3 6.33 39.28 7.84
CA LYS A 3 7.08 40.58 7.87
C LYS A 3 8.56 40.57 8.32
N TRP A 4 9.39 41.21 7.46
CA TRP A 4 10.79 41.66 7.63
C TRP A 4 11.86 40.55 7.73
N LEU A 5 13.11 40.75 7.28
CA LEU A 5 13.83 41.99 6.90
C LEU A 5 14.31 42.04 5.42
N ARG A 6 14.48 43.27 4.91
CA ARG A 6 15.47 43.69 3.90
C ARG A 6 16.52 44.55 4.65
N GLN A 7 17.64 45.04 4.12
CA GLN A 7 18.32 45.01 2.81
C GLN A 7 19.85 44.95 3.16
N ALA A 8 20.90 45.24 2.40
CA ALA A 8 21.24 45.74 1.07
C ALA A 8 22.75 45.40 0.84
N ASP A 9 23.41 45.51 -0.30
CA ASP A 9 23.18 45.44 -1.76
C ASP A 9 24.63 45.34 -2.35
N GLY A 10 25.00 44.99 -3.59
CA GLY A 10 24.33 44.90 -4.89
C GLY A 10 25.21 45.54 -5.98
N THR A 11 25.91 44.75 -6.79
CA THR A 11 26.68 45.20 -7.99
C THR A 11 26.52 44.22 -9.15
N VAL A 12 26.65 44.71 -10.39
CA VAL A 12 26.20 44.01 -11.61
C VAL A 12 27.34 43.84 -12.63
N ASP A 13 27.32 42.73 -13.38
CA ASP A 13 28.27 42.36 -14.44
C ASP A 13 28.22 43.29 -15.67
N SER A 14 29.36 43.49 -16.33
CA SER A 14 29.41 43.91 -17.74
C SER A 14 30.72 43.56 -18.47
N GLY A 15 30.62 42.65 -19.45
CA GLY A 15 30.84 43.07 -20.85
C GLY A 15 32.25 43.08 -21.47
N ARG A 16 32.81 41.90 -21.72
CA ARG A 16 33.47 41.48 -23.00
C ARG A 16 34.73 42.21 -23.57
N ARG A 17 35.73 41.34 -23.89
CA ARG A 17 36.61 41.24 -25.10
C ARG A 17 38.01 41.91 -25.14
N ARG A 18 39.03 41.02 -25.19
CA ARG A 18 40.25 40.96 -26.06
C ARG A 18 41.20 42.20 -26.08
N HIS A 19 42.52 42.04 -25.99
CA HIS A 19 43.36 41.50 -27.08
C HIS A 19 44.86 41.28 -26.67
N LEU A 20 45.57 40.37 -27.37
CA LEU A 20 47.05 40.26 -27.54
C LEU A 20 47.91 39.92 -26.28
N LEU A 21 49.23 39.59 -26.41
CA LEU A 21 49.89 38.44 -27.10
C LEU A 21 51.37 38.32 -26.61
N VAL A 22 52.00 37.14 -26.80
CA VAL A 22 53.44 36.81 -26.65
C VAL A 22 54.01 36.70 -25.21
N GLY A 23 54.85 35.68 -24.99
CA GLY A 23 55.61 35.48 -23.74
C GLY A 23 56.13 34.05 -23.57
N ALA A 24 57.04 33.59 -24.44
CA ALA A 24 57.56 32.22 -24.43
C ALA A 24 59.04 32.15 -24.01
N PHE A 25 59.39 31.13 -23.22
CA PHE A 25 60.75 30.59 -23.13
C PHE A 25 60.69 29.09 -22.76
N ALA A 26 61.70 28.32 -23.17
CA ALA A 26 61.77 26.87 -22.99
C ALA A 26 63.18 26.42 -22.58
N ALA A 27 63.27 25.30 -21.84
CA ALA A 27 64.51 24.57 -21.62
C ALA A 27 64.25 23.07 -21.47
N LEU A 28 65.18 22.27 -21.99
CA LEU A 28 65.15 20.81 -22.14
C LEU A 28 65.12 20.05 -20.79
N HIS A 29 64.75 18.76 -20.82
CA HIS A 29 65.71 17.68 -20.50
C HIS A 29 65.33 16.32 -21.13
N TYR A 30 66.23 15.35 -20.99
CA TYR A 30 66.48 14.24 -21.92
C TYR A 30 65.50 13.05 -21.93
N ALA A 31 65.59 12.27 -23.01
CA ALA A 31 64.75 11.12 -23.34
C ALA A 31 65.06 9.82 -22.56
N ALA A 32 64.05 8.94 -22.48
CA ALA A 32 64.24 7.48 -22.45
C ALA A 32 62.97 6.78 -23.00
N LEU A 33 63.04 6.16 -24.19
CA LEU A 33 61.94 5.32 -24.67
C LEU A 33 61.99 3.93 -24.01
N ARG A 34 60.84 3.46 -23.52
CA ARG A 34 60.57 2.03 -23.30
C ARG A 34 59.27 1.66 -24.01
N SER A 35 59.39 0.81 -25.02
CA SER A 35 58.28 0.34 -25.84
C SER A 35 57.41 -0.65 -25.07
N PHE A 36 56.41 -0.16 -24.34
CA PHE A 36 55.30 -1.00 -23.92
C PHE A 36 54.43 -1.33 -25.13
N PRO A 37 53.96 -2.59 -25.29
CA PRO A 37 52.98 -2.90 -26.32
C PRO A 37 51.71 -2.12 -26.01
N ALA A 38 51.24 -1.33 -26.98
CA ALA A 38 49.99 -0.60 -26.83
C ALA A 38 48.85 -1.60 -26.69
N MET A 39 48.26 -1.71 -25.49
CA MET A 39 46.96 -2.35 -25.33
C MET A 39 45.99 -1.60 -26.24
N ALA A 40 45.54 -2.26 -27.31
CA ALA A 40 44.52 -1.71 -28.18
C ALA A 40 43.30 -1.39 -27.31
N ARG A 41 42.99 -0.09 -27.18
CA ARG A 41 41.67 0.34 -26.70
C ARG A 41 40.67 -0.02 -27.79
N GLU A 42 40.19 -1.25 -27.71
CA GLU A 42 39.05 -1.77 -28.45
C GLU A 42 37.88 -0.80 -28.25
N SER A 43 37.69 0.08 -29.24
CA SER A 43 36.68 1.13 -29.20
C SER A 43 35.31 0.48 -29.34
N ALA A 44 34.52 0.51 -28.26
CA ALA A 44 33.14 0.05 -28.29
C ALA A 44 32.38 0.77 -29.42
N GLU A 45 31.53 0.02 -30.15
CA GLU A 45 30.72 0.62 -31.21
C GLU A 45 29.82 1.73 -30.62
N PRO A 46 29.59 2.86 -31.32
CA PRO A 46 28.75 3.94 -30.82
C PRO A 46 27.32 3.50 -30.48
N GLY A 47 27.05 3.30 -29.19
CA GLY A 47 25.77 2.78 -28.68
C GLY A 47 25.77 1.30 -28.27
N GLU A 48 26.93 0.65 -28.12
CA GLU A 48 27.05 -0.61 -27.39
C GLU A 48 27.31 -0.38 -25.89
N THR A 49 26.53 -1.03 -25.03
CA THR A 49 26.78 -1.15 -23.58
C THR A 49 27.36 -2.54 -23.30
N ARG A 50 28.63 -2.61 -22.88
CA ARG A 50 29.35 -3.88 -22.70
C ARG A 50 29.60 -4.20 -21.22
N LEU A 51 28.98 -5.28 -20.74
CA LEU A 51 29.05 -5.74 -19.35
C LEU A 51 30.06 -6.88 -19.22
N ARG A 52 31.05 -6.72 -18.33
CA ARG A 52 32.07 -7.74 -18.03
C ARG A 52 31.73 -8.44 -16.73
N LEU A 53 30.85 -9.44 -16.82
CA LEU A 53 30.23 -10.08 -15.66
C LEU A 53 31.22 -10.99 -14.93
N ARG A 54 31.31 -10.87 -13.60
CA ARG A 54 32.29 -11.56 -12.73
C ARG A 54 31.59 -12.18 -11.52
N GLY A 55 31.19 -13.45 -11.62
CA GLY A 55 30.55 -14.18 -10.53
C GLY A 55 31.52 -14.70 -9.46
N ASP A 56 32.82 -14.63 -9.73
CA ASP A 56 33.93 -14.88 -8.79
C ASP A 56 34.20 -13.72 -7.82
N ARG A 57 33.38 -12.65 -7.87
CA ARG A 57 33.54 -11.45 -7.03
C ARG A 57 32.36 -11.31 -6.06
N PRO A 58 32.62 -10.90 -4.80
CA PRO A 58 31.55 -10.66 -3.82
C PRO A 58 30.71 -9.46 -4.22
N GLY A 59 29.40 -9.54 -4.02
CA GLY A 59 28.43 -8.47 -4.26
C GLY A 59 27.36 -8.43 -3.18
N GLU A 60 26.56 -7.37 -3.18
CA GLU A 60 25.50 -7.14 -2.20
C GLU A 60 24.38 -8.19 -2.36
N ARG A 61 23.78 -8.64 -1.24
CA ARG A 61 22.68 -9.64 -1.22
C ARG A 61 21.42 -9.02 -1.83
N PHE A 62 20.63 -9.83 -2.52
CA PHE A 62 19.26 -9.50 -2.89
C PHE A 62 18.29 -9.99 -1.81
N ASP A 63 17.58 -9.03 -1.22
CA ASP A 63 16.67 -9.25 -0.09
C ASP A 63 15.20 -9.29 -0.53
N GLY A 64 14.89 -8.91 -1.78
CA GLY A 64 13.63 -9.20 -2.46
C GLY A 64 13.04 -8.03 -3.24
N ILE A 65 12.09 -8.33 -4.12
CA ILE A 65 11.10 -7.37 -4.62
C ILE A 65 9.68 -7.86 -4.42
N GLY A 66 8.76 -6.93 -4.23
CA GLY A 66 7.35 -7.25 -4.02
C GLY A 66 6.47 -6.03 -3.78
N VAL A 67 5.49 -6.21 -2.89
CA VAL A 67 4.33 -5.32 -2.74
C VAL A 67 3.95 -5.13 -1.27
N VAL A 68 3.20 -4.06 -1.00
CA VAL A 68 2.52 -3.84 0.29
C VAL A 68 1.05 -4.30 0.20
N ASN A 69 0.53 -4.92 1.26
CA ASN A 69 -0.90 -5.17 1.46
C ASN A 69 -1.39 -4.42 2.72
N GLY A 70 -2.50 -3.70 2.60
CA GLY A 70 -2.88 -2.69 3.60
C GLY A 70 -2.19 -1.34 3.38
N GLY A 71 -2.13 -0.52 4.41
CA GLY A 71 -1.80 0.90 4.29
C GLY A 71 -2.75 1.68 3.37
N GLY A 72 -4.07 1.48 3.34
CA GLY A 72 -4.94 0.80 4.30
C GLY A 72 -6.16 0.19 3.61
N ALA A 73 -6.50 -1.05 3.98
CA ALA A 73 -7.64 -1.82 3.47
C ALA A 73 -7.64 -2.21 1.97
N THR A 74 -6.48 -2.26 1.31
CA THR A 74 -6.32 -2.52 -0.14
C THR A 74 -7.11 -3.73 -0.67
N SER A 75 -7.26 -4.76 0.15
CA SER A 75 -7.87 -6.05 -0.18
C SER A 75 -9.24 -6.32 0.45
N VAL A 76 -9.96 -5.30 0.93
CA VAL A 76 -11.22 -5.45 1.70
C VAL A 76 -12.34 -6.24 0.98
N LEU A 77 -12.41 -6.21 -0.34
CA LEU A 77 -13.33 -7.00 -1.16
C LEU A 77 -12.75 -8.37 -1.59
N LEU A 78 -11.43 -8.60 -1.49
CA LEU A 78 -10.79 -9.84 -1.96
C LEU A 78 -11.29 -11.07 -1.20
N LYS A 79 -11.52 -10.92 0.11
CA LYS A 79 -12.11 -11.96 0.98
C LYS A 79 -13.43 -12.51 0.43
N ASP A 80 -14.23 -11.67 -0.23
CA ASP A 80 -15.59 -11.98 -0.65
C ASP A 80 -15.67 -12.64 -2.04
N TYR A 81 -14.56 -12.76 -2.77
CA TYR A 81 -14.54 -13.37 -4.12
C TYR A 81 -14.93 -14.86 -4.12
N PRO A 82 -15.60 -15.35 -5.18
CA PRO A 82 -15.88 -16.77 -5.37
C PRO A 82 -14.64 -17.54 -5.82
N GLU A 83 -14.59 -18.83 -5.55
CA GLU A 83 -13.61 -19.73 -6.16
C GLU A 83 -14.04 -20.17 -7.57
N PRO A 84 -13.13 -20.37 -8.53
CA PRO A 84 -11.68 -20.26 -8.37
C PRO A 84 -11.13 -18.84 -8.51
N GLN A 85 -11.97 -17.84 -8.81
CA GLN A 85 -11.54 -16.46 -9.11
C GLN A 85 -10.67 -15.85 -7.99
N ARG A 86 -11.00 -16.09 -6.71
CA ARG A 86 -10.17 -15.65 -5.57
C ARG A 86 -8.77 -16.29 -5.59
N SER A 87 -8.69 -17.62 -5.70
CA SER A 87 -7.42 -18.34 -5.82
C SER A 87 -6.64 -17.97 -7.10
N GLN A 88 -7.32 -17.68 -8.21
CA GLN A 88 -6.71 -17.22 -9.47
C GLN A 88 -5.98 -15.88 -9.32
N ILE A 89 -6.57 -14.92 -8.59
CA ILE A 89 -5.94 -13.62 -8.27
C ILE A 89 -4.67 -13.83 -7.43
N LEU A 90 -4.75 -14.69 -6.40
CA LEU A 90 -3.62 -15.03 -5.52
C LEU A 90 -2.51 -15.80 -6.25
N ASP A 91 -2.86 -16.70 -7.18
CA ASP A 91 -1.94 -17.38 -8.07
C ASP A 91 -1.18 -16.39 -8.97
N LEU A 92 -1.88 -15.41 -9.53
CA LEU A 92 -1.28 -14.38 -10.38
C LEU A 92 -0.32 -13.45 -9.62
N LEU A 93 -0.52 -13.21 -8.32
CA LEU A 93 0.41 -12.41 -7.52
C LEU A 93 1.58 -13.22 -6.97
N PHE A 94 1.30 -14.30 -6.23
CA PHE A 94 2.28 -14.96 -5.36
C PHE A 94 2.94 -16.21 -5.96
N LYS A 95 2.29 -16.94 -6.87
CA LYS A 95 2.76 -18.27 -7.31
C LYS A 95 4.06 -18.16 -8.13
N PRO A 96 5.15 -18.84 -7.72
CA PRO A 96 6.43 -18.78 -8.42
C PRO A 96 6.32 -19.20 -9.88
N ARG A 97 6.97 -18.44 -10.76
CA ARG A 97 7.08 -18.71 -12.21
C ARG A 97 5.72 -18.79 -12.94
N PHE A 98 4.72 -18.05 -12.45
CA PHE A 98 3.38 -17.97 -13.06
C PHE A 98 2.97 -16.54 -13.43
N GLY A 99 2.73 -15.68 -12.44
CA GLY A 99 2.38 -14.27 -12.65
C GLY A 99 3.50 -13.34 -12.16
N ALA A 100 3.15 -12.29 -11.40
CA ALA A 100 4.10 -11.38 -10.76
C ALA A 100 5.19 -12.13 -9.98
N SER A 101 4.82 -13.24 -9.34
CA SER A 101 5.73 -14.14 -8.61
C SER A 101 6.56 -13.39 -7.55
N VAL A 102 5.90 -12.49 -6.80
CA VAL A 102 6.59 -11.61 -5.86
C VAL A 102 7.38 -12.39 -4.81
N SER A 103 8.50 -11.83 -4.39
CA SER A 103 9.44 -12.43 -3.42
C SER A 103 9.38 -11.77 -2.04
N ALA A 104 8.60 -10.70 -1.89
CA ALA A 104 8.34 -10.03 -0.63
C ALA A 104 6.88 -9.61 -0.51
N LEU A 105 6.36 -9.62 0.71
CA LEU A 105 5.09 -9.00 1.09
C LEU A 105 5.29 -8.28 2.43
N LEU A 106 5.16 -6.95 2.40
CA LEU A 106 5.00 -6.14 3.60
C LEU A 106 3.50 -6.03 3.90
N VAL A 107 3.07 -6.25 5.15
CA VAL A 107 1.67 -6.05 5.55
C VAL A 107 1.50 -4.93 6.56
N GLU A 108 0.35 -4.26 6.50
CA GLU A 108 -0.13 -3.48 7.65
C GLU A 108 -0.45 -4.41 8.81
N ILE A 109 0.06 -4.07 10.01
CA ILE A 109 -0.50 -4.54 11.28
C ILE A 109 -1.78 -3.73 11.52
N PRO A 110 -2.98 -4.35 11.44
CA PRO A 110 -4.25 -3.63 11.50
C PRO A 110 -4.39 -2.84 12.80
N GLY A 111 -4.90 -1.60 12.71
CA GLY A 111 -4.85 -0.65 13.82
C GLY A 111 -6.12 0.19 14.03
N ASP A 112 -7.28 -0.28 13.56
CA ASP A 112 -8.63 0.32 13.67
C ASP A 112 -8.86 1.69 12.99
N GLY A 113 -7.80 2.49 12.83
CA GLY A 113 -7.83 3.76 12.10
C GLY A 113 -7.61 3.57 10.60
N ASN A 114 -8.08 4.53 9.79
CA ASN A 114 -7.81 4.53 8.35
C ASN A 114 -6.31 4.67 8.07
N ALA A 115 -5.80 3.91 7.12
CA ALA A 115 -4.38 3.95 6.73
C ALA A 115 -4.12 4.32 5.26
N THR A 116 -5.16 4.53 4.43
CA THR A 116 -5.21 5.40 3.21
C THR A 116 -6.59 5.28 2.53
N GLN A 117 -7.09 4.06 2.35
CA GLN A 117 -8.32 3.79 1.59
C GLN A 117 -9.44 3.45 2.58
N GLY A 118 -9.23 2.44 3.42
CA GLY A 118 -10.04 2.14 4.60
C GLY A 118 -9.25 1.89 5.88
N SER A 119 -9.97 1.41 6.90
CA SER A 119 -9.45 0.91 8.18
C SER A 119 -9.45 -0.62 8.20
N MET A 120 -8.67 -1.21 9.11
CA MET A 120 -8.53 -2.67 9.24
C MET A 120 -8.59 -3.10 10.72
N PRO A 121 -9.27 -4.22 11.06
CA PRO A 121 -9.56 -4.60 12.44
C PRO A 121 -8.33 -5.10 13.19
N SER A 122 -7.97 -4.38 14.26
CA SER A 122 -6.88 -4.74 15.16
C SER A 122 -7.14 -6.04 15.92
N HIS A 123 -6.07 -6.77 16.23
CA HIS A 123 -6.12 -7.88 17.20
C HIS A 123 -6.41 -7.41 18.63
N MET A 124 -6.38 -6.09 18.92
CA MET A 124 -6.67 -5.52 20.25
C MET A 124 -7.37 -4.15 20.18
N HIS A 125 -8.69 -4.11 20.01
CA HIS A 125 -9.50 -2.88 20.07
C HIS A 125 -9.44 -2.20 21.46
N ALA A 126 -9.15 -2.98 22.50
CA ALA A 126 -8.95 -2.55 23.88
C ALA A 126 -7.76 -3.32 24.51
N ARG A 127 -7.30 -2.86 25.68
CA ARG A 127 -6.14 -3.43 26.41
C ARG A 127 -6.33 -4.89 26.84
N ASP A 128 -7.56 -5.24 27.12
CA ASP A 128 -8.08 -6.52 27.61
C ASP A 128 -8.77 -7.37 26.53
N ASP A 129 -8.91 -6.82 25.32
CA ASP A 129 -9.38 -7.51 24.12
C ASP A 129 -8.20 -8.19 23.39
N LEU A 130 -8.42 -9.39 22.84
CA LEU A 130 -7.41 -10.11 22.06
C LEU A 130 -8.06 -11.15 21.12
N ASP A 131 -8.05 -10.91 19.81
CA ASP A 131 -8.55 -11.87 18.81
C ASP A 131 -7.64 -11.93 17.57
N TYR A 132 -7.20 -13.15 17.22
CA TYR A 132 -6.31 -13.43 16.08
C TYR A 132 -7.03 -13.94 14.83
N GLY A 133 -8.36 -14.07 14.85
CA GLY A 133 -9.20 -14.42 13.71
C GLY A 133 -9.71 -13.22 12.92
N ARG A 134 -9.57 -11.99 13.43
CA ARG A 134 -10.09 -10.76 12.81
C ARG A 134 -9.52 -10.43 11.43
N GLY A 135 -10.38 -9.92 10.56
CA GLY A 135 -10.01 -9.41 9.24
C GLY A 135 -9.39 -10.46 8.33
N TYR A 136 -8.67 -10.01 7.31
CA TYR A 136 -8.17 -10.86 6.22
C TYR A 136 -6.64 -10.91 6.09
N THR A 137 -5.88 -10.09 6.83
CA THR A 137 -4.41 -10.04 6.73
C THR A 137 -3.76 -11.39 7.06
N TRP A 138 -4.26 -12.10 8.08
CA TRP A 138 -3.78 -13.44 8.44
C TRP A 138 -4.03 -14.47 7.34
N TRP A 139 -5.20 -14.41 6.69
CA TRP A 139 -5.51 -15.22 5.52
C TRP A 139 -4.56 -14.90 4.35
N ILE A 140 -4.37 -13.62 3.99
CA ILE A 140 -3.49 -13.21 2.90
C ILE A 140 -2.04 -13.69 3.12
N MET A 141 -1.49 -13.57 4.34
CA MET A 141 -0.14 -14.07 4.63
C MET A 141 -0.04 -15.60 4.49
N LYS A 142 -1.07 -16.35 4.91
CA LYS A 142 -1.13 -17.81 4.73
C LYS A 142 -1.24 -18.19 3.25
N GLU A 143 -2.12 -17.55 2.48
CA GLU A 143 -2.27 -17.78 1.03
C GLU A 143 -0.99 -17.45 0.24
N ALA A 144 -0.28 -16.39 0.64
CA ALA A 144 1.00 -16.00 0.05
C ALA A 144 2.11 -17.04 0.33
N LYS A 145 2.29 -17.43 1.60
CA LYS A 145 3.30 -18.45 1.98
C LYS A 145 2.95 -19.85 1.47
N ALA A 146 1.68 -20.21 1.35
CA ALA A 146 1.26 -21.49 0.76
C ALA A 146 1.62 -21.59 -0.74
N ARG A 147 1.59 -20.47 -1.47
CA ARG A 147 2.01 -20.40 -2.89
C ARG A 147 3.52 -20.22 -3.04
N ASN A 148 4.14 -19.42 -2.19
CA ASN A 148 5.58 -19.15 -2.20
C ASN A 148 6.17 -19.21 -0.77
N PRO A 149 6.61 -20.39 -0.30
CA PRO A 149 7.24 -20.52 1.02
C PRO A 149 8.50 -19.66 1.19
N GLY A 150 9.21 -19.38 0.08
CA GLY A 150 10.44 -18.58 0.01
C GLY A 150 10.24 -17.07 -0.13
N LEU A 151 9.00 -16.58 -0.18
CA LEU A 151 8.68 -15.15 -0.08
C LEU A 151 9.02 -14.64 1.32
N SER A 152 9.65 -13.47 1.44
CA SER A 152 9.86 -12.80 2.73
C SER A 152 8.57 -12.15 3.23
N LEU A 153 8.29 -12.28 4.54
CA LEU A 153 7.21 -11.59 5.22
C LEU A 153 7.76 -10.53 6.18
N ASP A 154 7.24 -9.32 6.08
CA ASP A 154 7.41 -8.27 7.08
C ASP A 154 6.10 -7.52 7.35
N ALA A 155 6.07 -6.77 8.45
CA ALA A 155 4.90 -6.00 8.87
C ALA A 155 5.28 -4.69 9.55
N THR A 156 4.43 -3.67 9.45
CA THR A 156 4.57 -2.42 10.23
C THR A 156 3.19 -1.81 10.51
N ALA A 157 3.05 -0.96 11.53
CA ALA A 157 1.78 -0.32 11.87
C ALA A 157 1.67 1.07 11.22
N TRP A 158 0.54 1.37 10.57
CA TRP A 158 0.18 2.72 10.10
C TRP A 158 -0.56 3.47 11.22
N SER A 159 -1.83 3.09 11.41
CA SER A 159 -2.69 3.46 12.53
C SER A 159 -2.48 2.49 13.70
N ALA A 160 -2.97 2.84 14.89
CA ALA A 160 -3.00 1.91 16.02
C ALA A 160 -4.16 2.22 16.99
N PRO A 161 -4.62 1.25 17.80
CA PRO A 161 -5.71 1.45 18.77
C PRO A 161 -5.44 2.58 19.77
N GLY A 162 -6.47 3.37 20.07
CA GLY A 162 -6.34 4.60 20.87
C GLY A 162 -5.93 4.41 22.34
N TRP A 163 -6.00 3.18 22.86
CA TRP A 163 -5.66 2.84 24.25
C TRP A 163 -4.14 2.71 24.49
N LEU A 164 -3.34 2.60 23.43
CA LEU A 164 -1.89 2.46 23.54
C LEU A 164 -1.28 3.75 24.12
N GLY A 165 -0.39 3.60 25.10
CA GLY A 165 0.22 4.73 25.80
C GLY A 165 -0.64 5.33 26.92
N ASP A 166 -1.81 4.76 27.23
CA ASP A 166 -2.57 5.11 28.43
C ASP A 166 -2.00 4.46 29.71
N ALA A 167 -1.02 3.54 29.59
CA ALA A 167 -0.29 2.98 30.72
C ALA A 167 1.23 2.94 30.48
N GLY A 168 1.97 2.89 31.59
CA GLY A 168 3.43 2.88 31.56
C GLY A 168 4.04 4.24 31.17
N GLY A 169 5.32 4.20 30.79
CA GLY A 169 6.04 5.38 30.29
C GLY A 169 5.97 5.50 28.76
N HIS A 170 6.08 6.73 28.27
CA HIS A 170 6.39 7.02 26.87
C HIS A 170 7.91 7.08 26.69
N PHE A 171 8.38 6.72 25.49
CA PHE A 171 9.77 6.78 25.06
C PHE A 171 10.03 8.08 24.31
N ASP A 172 11.21 8.68 24.51
CA ASP A 172 11.59 9.91 23.82
C ASP A 172 11.55 9.75 22.29
N LYS A 173 10.94 10.72 21.62
CA LYS A 173 10.78 10.80 20.16
C LYS A 173 11.31 12.13 19.64
N MET A 174 11.67 12.18 18.36
CA MET A 174 12.20 13.41 17.76
C MET A 174 11.17 14.57 17.86
N PRO A 175 11.60 15.80 18.21
CA PRO A 175 10.70 16.94 18.37
C PRO A 175 9.84 17.17 17.12
N GLY A 176 8.53 17.37 17.34
CA GLY A 176 7.55 17.57 16.25
C GLY A 176 7.20 16.33 15.43
N GLN A 177 7.87 15.18 15.63
CA GLN A 177 7.60 13.96 14.87
C GLN A 177 6.75 12.95 15.65
N GLY A 178 5.75 12.34 15.00
CA GLY A 178 4.97 11.22 15.52
C GLY A 178 4.09 11.51 16.75
N ASP A 179 3.29 10.52 17.14
CA ASP A 179 2.48 10.58 18.37
C ASP A 179 3.28 10.03 19.57
N ALA A 180 3.15 10.65 20.74
CA ALA A 180 3.77 10.18 21.98
C ALA A 180 3.11 8.88 22.51
N LYS A 181 1.78 8.75 22.37
CA LYS A 181 1.04 7.54 22.78
C LYS A 181 1.57 6.27 22.10
N PHE A 182 1.93 6.38 20.82
CA PHE A 182 2.46 5.24 20.05
C PHE A 182 3.84 4.80 20.55
N PHE A 183 4.74 5.74 20.86
CA PHE A 183 6.06 5.38 21.38
C PHE A 183 5.99 5.09 22.88
N SER A 184 5.34 3.99 23.24
CA SER A 184 5.08 3.57 24.63
C SER A 184 5.36 2.09 24.85
N ALA A 185 5.44 1.67 26.12
CA ALA A 185 5.59 0.25 26.48
C ALA A 185 4.40 -0.60 26.02
N ASP A 186 3.19 -0.03 26.01
CA ASP A 186 1.97 -0.69 25.52
C ASP A 186 2.11 -1.15 24.07
N THR A 187 2.66 -0.29 23.20
CA THR A 187 2.84 -0.60 21.77
C THR A 187 3.88 -1.70 21.55
N VAL A 188 4.90 -1.81 22.41
CA VAL A 188 5.85 -2.94 22.36
C VAL A 188 5.15 -4.26 22.66
N ASP A 189 4.31 -4.31 23.69
CA ASP A 189 3.54 -5.51 24.05
C ASP A 189 2.43 -5.82 23.02
N TYR A 190 1.84 -4.79 22.39
CA TYR A 190 0.89 -4.92 21.27
C TYR A 190 1.52 -5.59 20.05
N TYR A 191 2.71 -5.14 19.63
CA TYR A 191 3.49 -5.75 18.54
C TYR A 191 3.86 -7.21 18.86
N LEU A 192 4.26 -7.49 20.11
CA LEU A 192 4.62 -8.85 20.53
C LEU A 192 3.42 -9.80 20.51
N LYS A 193 2.25 -9.37 21.00
CA LYS A 193 1.01 -10.14 20.88
C LYS A 193 0.64 -10.44 19.43
N TRP A 194 0.82 -9.49 18.51
CA TRP A 194 0.57 -9.76 17.08
C TRP A 194 1.46 -10.89 16.54
N LEU A 195 2.76 -10.88 16.90
CA LEU A 195 3.71 -11.94 16.56
C LEU A 195 3.41 -13.27 17.26
N GLU A 196 2.94 -13.24 18.51
CA GLU A 196 2.47 -14.41 19.25
C GLU A 196 1.28 -15.07 18.55
N GLY A 197 0.31 -14.29 18.07
CA GLY A 197 -0.81 -14.76 17.24
C GLY A 197 -0.38 -15.33 15.89
N LEU A 198 0.50 -14.62 15.17
CA LEU A 198 1.05 -15.07 13.89
C LEU A 198 1.70 -16.46 14.00
N ARG A 199 2.52 -16.65 15.04
CA ARG A 199 3.21 -17.90 15.35
C ARG A 199 2.24 -19.00 15.79
N SER A 200 1.47 -18.74 16.84
CA SER A 200 0.73 -19.79 17.57
C SER A 200 -0.59 -20.20 16.92
N ILE A 201 -1.26 -19.29 16.21
CA ILE A 201 -2.57 -19.55 15.57
C ILE A 201 -2.43 -19.76 14.06
N HIS A 202 -1.51 -19.05 13.40
CA HIS A 202 -1.37 -19.08 11.94
C HIS A 202 -0.15 -19.87 11.44
N GLY A 203 0.77 -20.26 12.33
CA GLY A 203 1.94 -21.07 11.99
C GLY A 203 3.00 -20.34 11.16
N LEU A 204 3.05 -19.01 11.24
CA LEU A 204 3.94 -18.16 10.45
C LEU A 204 4.93 -17.39 11.33
N GLU A 205 6.05 -16.99 10.74
CA GLU A 205 7.05 -16.09 11.31
C GLU A 205 7.28 -14.92 10.34
N LEU A 206 7.70 -13.76 10.87
CA LEU A 206 8.22 -12.67 10.05
C LEU A 206 9.75 -12.76 9.89
N ASP A 207 10.25 -12.37 8.71
CA ASP A 207 11.67 -12.12 8.48
C ASP A 207 12.12 -10.80 9.14
N ALA A 208 11.23 -9.79 9.17
CA ALA A 208 11.48 -8.47 9.75
C ALA A 208 10.18 -7.78 10.21
N ILE A 209 10.30 -6.74 11.03
CA ILE A 209 9.19 -5.91 11.52
C ILE A 209 9.62 -4.44 11.61
N GLY A 210 8.72 -3.51 11.30
CA GLY A 210 8.97 -2.07 11.28
C GLY A 210 8.65 -1.37 12.60
N VAL A 211 9.10 -0.12 12.73
CA VAL A 211 8.83 0.71 13.93
C VAL A 211 7.44 1.33 13.86
N ARG A 212 7.17 2.11 12.81
CA ARG A 212 5.86 2.68 12.46
C ARG A 212 5.94 3.30 11.08
N ASN A 213 4.92 3.10 10.24
CA ASN A 213 4.85 3.76 8.95
C ASN A 213 4.77 5.29 9.06
N GLU A 214 5.73 6.00 8.47
CA GLU A 214 5.70 7.44 8.13
C GLU A 214 5.35 8.42 9.26
N LYS A 215 5.53 8.01 10.52
CA LYS A 215 5.12 8.79 11.71
C LYS A 215 6.26 8.96 12.70
N GLY A 216 7.44 9.30 12.18
CA GLY A 216 8.55 9.83 12.97
C GLY A 216 9.53 8.80 13.52
N VAL A 217 10.41 9.28 14.41
CA VAL A 217 11.58 8.55 14.91
C VAL A 217 11.62 8.56 16.45
N SER A 218 11.82 7.38 17.05
CA SER A 218 12.17 7.22 18.47
C SER A 218 13.27 6.17 18.63
N PHE A 219 14.44 6.62 19.09
CA PHE A 219 15.59 5.74 19.35
C PHE A 219 15.36 4.88 20.60
N ALA A 220 14.74 5.45 21.64
CA ALA A 220 14.40 4.74 22.86
C ALA A 220 13.38 3.62 22.62
N PHE A 221 12.33 3.87 21.80
CA PHE A 221 11.41 2.82 21.39
C PHE A 221 12.09 1.72 20.58
N ALA A 222 12.93 2.05 19.59
CA ALA A 222 13.63 1.05 18.77
C ALA A 222 14.54 0.13 19.61
N LYS A 223 15.25 0.69 20.60
CA LYS A 223 16.06 -0.07 21.57
C LYS A 223 15.20 -0.99 22.46
N ALA A 224 14.11 -0.46 23.01
CA ALA A 224 13.19 -1.23 23.86
C ALA A 224 12.52 -2.37 23.06
N PHE A 225 12.07 -2.09 21.85
CA PHE A 225 11.39 -3.06 20.99
C PHE A 225 12.34 -4.18 20.55
N LYS A 226 13.56 -3.90 20.06
CA LYS A 226 14.51 -4.98 19.73
C LYS A 226 14.94 -5.78 20.97
N THR A 227 15.05 -5.13 22.13
CA THR A 227 15.31 -5.83 23.40
C THR A 227 14.18 -6.80 23.74
N ALA A 228 12.92 -6.36 23.63
CA ALA A 228 11.75 -7.19 23.91
C ALA A 228 11.55 -8.32 22.87
N LEU A 229 11.82 -8.08 21.58
CA LEU A 229 11.90 -9.14 20.56
C LEU A 229 12.92 -10.21 20.96
N ARG A 230 14.12 -9.80 21.38
CA ARG A 230 15.19 -10.72 21.83
C ARG A 230 14.78 -11.52 23.08
N THR A 231 14.17 -10.90 24.08
CA THR A 231 13.85 -11.56 25.36
C THR A 231 12.56 -12.38 25.34
N ARG A 232 11.56 -12.04 24.50
CA ARG A 232 10.28 -12.78 24.39
C ARG A 232 10.23 -13.78 23.23
N GLY A 233 11.38 -14.28 22.76
CA GLY A 233 11.44 -15.39 21.80
C GLY A 233 11.20 -15.01 20.33
N PHE A 234 11.35 -13.74 19.97
CA PHE A 234 11.29 -13.23 18.59
C PHE A 234 12.64 -12.67 18.11
N GLY A 235 13.75 -13.07 18.74
CA GLY A 235 15.07 -12.49 18.50
C GLY A 235 15.61 -12.65 17.06
N GLN A 236 15.06 -13.60 16.29
CA GLN A 236 15.35 -13.79 14.86
C GLN A 236 14.64 -12.77 13.95
N VAL A 237 13.50 -12.22 14.39
CA VAL A 237 12.77 -11.17 13.66
C VAL A 237 13.62 -9.91 13.66
N LYS A 238 13.97 -9.41 12.47
CA LYS A 238 14.79 -8.21 12.31
C LYS A 238 13.99 -6.95 12.56
N LEU A 239 14.57 -5.93 13.20
CA LEU A 239 13.96 -4.61 13.26
C LEU A 239 14.43 -3.78 12.06
N HIS A 240 13.50 -3.36 11.20
CA HIS A 240 13.73 -2.29 10.24
C HIS A 240 13.21 -0.95 10.82
N ALA A 241 13.93 0.13 10.53
CA ALA A 241 13.58 1.46 10.99
C ALA A 241 14.16 2.52 10.04
N PHE A 242 13.51 3.66 9.79
CA PHE A 242 12.27 4.17 10.43
C PHE A 242 11.09 4.35 9.46
N ASP A 243 11.14 3.83 8.23
CA ASP A 243 9.96 3.76 7.33
C ASP A 243 9.29 5.14 7.09
N ASN A 244 10.10 6.19 6.93
CA ASN A 244 9.64 7.57 6.68
C ASN A 244 9.96 8.02 5.24
N TRP A 245 9.15 8.95 4.70
CA TRP A 245 9.29 9.51 3.34
C TRP A 245 9.93 10.91 3.18
N PRO A 246 9.97 11.83 4.17
CA PRO A 246 10.55 13.17 3.97
C PRO A 246 12.06 13.17 3.73
N GLU A 247 12.64 14.31 3.32
CA GLU A 247 14.08 14.43 3.02
C GLU A 247 15.01 13.98 4.16
N TRP A 248 14.64 14.24 5.41
CA TRP A 248 15.38 13.85 6.63
C TRP A 248 15.34 12.35 6.97
N LYS A 249 14.67 11.52 6.15
CA LYS A 249 14.34 10.12 6.49
C LYS A 249 15.53 9.21 6.85
N LEU A 250 16.76 9.56 6.48
CA LEU A 250 17.98 8.81 6.82
C LEU A 250 18.93 9.55 7.80
N ASP A 251 18.52 10.67 8.39
CA ASP A 251 19.33 11.47 9.34
C ASP A 251 19.68 10.71 10.64
N PHE A 252 19.00 9.58 10.89
CA PHE A 252 19.34 8.68 11.99
C PHE A 252 20.58 7.81 11.71
N VAL A 253 20.96 7.59 10.45
CA VAL A 253 22.06 6.67 10.11
C VAL A 253 23.43 7.16 10.64
N PRO A 254 23.78 8.47 10.59
CA PRO A 254 24.95 8.99 11.30
C PRO A 254 24.91 8.77 12.82
N GLN A 255 23.72 8.82 13.45
CA GLN A 255 23.56 8.60 14.90
C GLN A 255 23.93 7.16 15.28
N MET A 256 23.67 6.18 14.42
CA MET A 256 24.07 4.77 14.62
C MET A 256 25.60 4.56 14.58
N LEU A 257 26.38 5.51 14.04
CA LEU A 257 27.84 5.43 14.13
C LEU A 257 28.32 5.77 15.55
N ALA A 258 27.67 6.75 16.20
CA ALA A 258 27.97 7.17 17.57
C ALA A 258 27.33 6.27 18.64
N ASP A 259 26.05 5.90 18.48
CA ASP A 259 25.29 5.08 19.42
C ASP A 259 25.35 3.59 19.02
N LYS A 260 26.22 2.85 19.71
CA LYS A 260 26.35 1.38 19.56
C LYS A 260 25.05 0.65 19.88
N GLU A 261 24.30 1.07 20.89
CA GLU A 261 23.09 0.37 21.30
C GLU A 261 21.97 0.55 20.26
N LEU A 262 21.83 1.75 19.69
CA LEU A 262 20.91 2.01 18.58
C LEU A 262 21.30 1.19 17.34
N ARG A 263 22.59 1.16 16.99
CA ARG A 263 23.14 0.35 15.89
C ARG A 263 22.90 -1.15 16.09
N ASP A 264 23.03 -1.64 17.32
CA ASP A 264 22.83 -3.04 17.65
C ASP A 264 21.33 -3.37 17.86
N SER A 265 20.44 -2.37 17.77
CA SER A 265 18.99 -2.53 17.87
C SER A 265 18.29 -2.52 16.51
N ILE A 266 18.69 -1.62 15.60
CA ILE A 266 18.15 -1.54 14.23
C ILE A 266 18.97 -2.48 13.33
N ASP A 267 18.39 -3.58 12.85
CA ASP A 267 19.10 -4.55 12.00
C ASP A 267 19.24 -4.04 10.55
N ILE A 268 18.22 -3.33 10.07
CA ILE A 268 18.05 -2.87 8.68
C ILE A 268 17.80 -1.37 8.67
N ILE A 269 18.46 -0.64 7.77
CA ILE A 269 18.18 0.78 7.50
C ILE A 269 17.04 0.83 6.48
N SER A 270 15.87 1.37 6.85
CA SER A 270 14.70 1.45 5.98
C SER A 270 14.08 2.84 5.94
N ALA A 271 13.67 3.24 4.74
CA ALA A 271 12.92 4.46 4.47
C ALA A 271 12.24 4.37 3.11
N HIS A 272 11.36 5.31 2.79
CA HIS A 272 10.45 5.23 1.65
C HIS A 272 10.91 6.03 0.44
N THR A 273 10.26 5.82 -0.70
CA THR A 273 10.25 6.68 -1.90
C THR A 273 11.63 7.06 -2.44
N PHE A 274 12.53 6.06 -2.58
CA PHE A 274 13.87 6.30 -3.11
C PHE A 274 13.93 6.50 -4.63
N HIS A 275 13.03 5.89 -5.40
CA HIS A 275 12.97 6.11 -6.85
C HIS A 275 12.26 7.42 -7.19
N SER A 276 11.09 7.66 -6.60
CA SER A 276 10.27 8.84 -6.88
C SER A 276 10.88 10.14 -6.33
N ASN A 277 11.33 10.14 -5.06
CA ASN A 277 11.59 11.38 -4.33
C ASN A 277 13.02 11.57 -3.78
N PHE A 278 13.82 10.53 -3.52
CA PHE A 278 15.08 10.70 -2.76
C PHE A 278 16.20 9.67 -3.05
N LYS A 279 17.42 10.11 -3.36
CA LYS A 279 18.56 9.20 -3.58
C LYS A 279 19.46 9.16 -2.35
N THR A 280 19.76 7.95 -1.86
CA THR A 280 20.60 7.75 -0.68
C THR A 280 22.03 8.24 -0.93
N THR A 281 22.56 9.03 -0.01
CA THR A 281 23.86 9.68 -0.20
C THR A 281 25.04 8.68 -0.14
N PRO A 282 26.20 9.00 -0.74
CA PRO A 282 27.39 8.15 -0.65
C PRO A 282 27.83 7.86 0.80
N GLU A 283 27.64 8.82 1.70
CA GLU A 283 27.99 8.75 3.12
C GLU A 283 27.07 7.78 3.86
N VAL A 284 25.75 7.84 3.62
CA VAL A 284 24.79 6.89 4.19
C VAL A 284 25.06 5.47 3.68
N ARG A 285 25.36 5.30 2.38
CA ARG A 285 25.78 3.99 1.82
C ARG A 285 27.11 3.49 2.39
N ALA A 286 28.04 4.39 2.71
CA ALA A 286 29.30 4.04 3.36
C ALA A 286 29.08 3.63 4.83
N ALA A 287 28.24 4.36 5.57
CA ALA A 287 27.86 4.06 6.94
C ALA A 287 27.13 2.70 7.05
N ALA A 288 26.17 2.44 6.16
CA ALA A 288 25.46 1.15 6.10
C ALA A 288 26.44 -0.02 5.93
N ARG A 289 27.37 0.07 4.96
CA ARG A 289 28.42 -0.94 4.74
C ARG A 289 29.37 -1.08 5.93
N ALA A 290 29.80 0.03 6.53
CA ALA A 290 30.68 0.02 7.71
C ALA A 290 30.01 -0.61 8.95
N MET A 291 28.68 -0.55 9.04
CA MET A 291 27.88 -1.22 10.07
C MET A 291 27.41 -2.63 9.69
N GLY A 292 27.71 -3.11 8.47
CA GLY A 292 27.25 -4.40 7.96
C GLY A 292 25.73 -4.51 7.74
N LYS A 293 25.05 -3.39 7.49
CA LYS A 293 23.58 -3.33 7.40
C LYS A 293 23.08 -3.23 5.96
N ALA A 294 21.97 -3.90 5.68
CA ALA A 294 21.20 -3.72 4.46
C ALA A 294 20.50 -2.35 4.46
N ILE A 295 20.32 -1.80 3.26
CA ILE A 295 19.43 -0.67 2.99
C ILE A 295 18.20 -1.25 2.32
N TRP A 296 17.03 -1.05 2.89
CA TRP A 296 15.75 -1.44 2.30
C TRP A 296 14.95 -0.19 1.92
N ASN A 297 14.24 -0.27 0.80
CA ASN A 297 13.16 0.64 0.53
C ASN A 297 11.86 -0.09 0.90
N SER A 298 11.32 0.27 2.07
CA SER A 298 10.12 -0.35 2.65
C SER A 298 8.83 0.08 1.95
N GLU A 299 8.86 1.14 1.14
CA GLU A 299 7.74 1.50 0.27
C GLU A 299 8.18 2.49 -0.83
N ASP A 300 8.05 2.09 -2.09
CA ASP A 300 8.17 3.00 -3.23
C ASP A 300 6.86 3.11 -4.02
N HIS A 301 6.73 4.17 -4.82
CA HIS A 301 5.49 4.53 -5.50
C HIS A 301 5.66 4.58 -7.01
N VAL A 302 4.73 3.95 -7.75
CA VAL A 302 4.77 3.87 -9.23
C VAL A 302 3.39 4.16 -9.81
N TYR A 303 2.83 5.33 -9.50
CA TYR A 303 1.50 5.81 -9.96
C TYR A 303 1.46 6.16 -11.47
N LYS A 304 1.82 5.18 -12.32
CA LYS A 304 1.86 5.21 -13.78
C LYS A 304 0.77 4.27 -14.34
N LYS A 305 0.34 4.50 -15.59
CA LYS A 305 -0.74 3.73 -16.25
C LYS A 305 -0.24 2.76 -17.31
N GLY A 306 -0.98 1.66 -17.51
CA GLY A 306 -0.74 0.67 -18.57
C GLY A 306 0.71 0.16 -18.60
N PHE A 307 1.27 -0.01 -19.80
CA PHE A 307 2.66 -0.44 -19.94
C PHE A 307 3.71 0.54 -19.37
N ASP A 308 3.41 1.84 -19.23
CA ASP A 308 4.35 2.77 -18.59
C ASP A 308 4.54 2.46 -17.09
N CYS A 309 3.52 1.85 -16.46
CA CYS A 309 3.60 1.28 -15.13
C CYS A 309 4.56 0.07 -15.08
N ALA A 310 4.44 -0.85 -16.04
CA ALA A 310 5.32 -2.02 -16.13
C ALA A 310 6.80 -1.61 -16.30
N LEU A 311 7.07 -0.66 -17.21
CA LEU A 311 8.39 -0.02 -17.34
C LEU A 311 8.81 0.64 -16.03
N GLY A 312 7.93 1.43 -15.42
CA GLY A 312 8.19 2.17 -14.18
C GLY A 312 8.49 1.28 -12.97
N ILE A 313 7.96 0.07 -12.92
CA ILE A 313 8.23 -0.91 -11.84
C ILE A 313 9.65 -1.47 -11.97
N VAL A 314 10.06 -1.84 -13.19
CA VAL A 314 11.45 -2.33 -13.43
C VAL A 314 12.46 -1.19 -13.33
N GLU A 315 12.10 0.01 -13.79
CA GLU A 315 12.85 1.26 -13.57
C GLU A 315 13.06 1.50 -12.06
N CYS A 316 11.98 1.44 -11.26
CA CYS A 316 12.03 1.60 -9.81
C CYS A 316 13.01 0.63 -9.15
N PHE A 317 12.88 -0.67 -9.43
CA PHE A 317 13.73 -1.71 -8.83
C PHE A 317 15.20 -1.61 -9.29
N ASN A 318 15.45 -1.30 -10.56
CA ASN A 318 16.80 -1.06 -11.07
C ASN A 318 17.44 0.16 -10.38
N ARG A 319 16.75 1.31 -10.40
CA ARG A 319 17.30 2.58 -9.88
C ARG A 319 17.49 2.55 -8.37
N ASN A 320 16.61 1.88 -7.62
CA ASN A 320 16.76 1.68 -6.17
C ASN A 320 18.12 1.04 -5.81
N TYR A 321 18.49 -0.04 -6.50
CA TYR A 321 19.79 -0.68 -6.29
C TYR A 321 20.96 0.17 -6.82
N ILE A 322 20.85 0.68 -8.05
CA ILE A 322 21.94 1.43 -8.71
C ILE A 322 22.30 2.70 -7.93
N ASP A 323 21.30 3.52 -7.61
CA ASP A 323 21.50 4.84 -6.99
C ASP A 323 21.64 4.70 -5.46
N SER A 324 20.62 4.15 -4.79
CA SER A 324 20.54 4.09 -3.32
C SER A 324 21.25 2.88 -2.70
N GLY A 325 21.52 1.81 -3.47
CA GLY A 325 22.01 0.54 -2.91
C GLY A 325 20.94 -0.23 -2.12
N ALA A 326 19.67 -0.01 -2.42
CA ALA A 326 18.59 -0.74 -1.76
C ALA A 326 18.53 -2.20 -2.25
N THR A 327 18.49 -3.14 -1.30
CA THR A 327 18.55 -4.59 -1.55
C THR A 327 17.19 -5.29 -1.44
N LYS A 328 16.24 -4.70 -0.72
CA LYS A 328 14.80 -4.99 -0.81
C LYS A 328 14.07 -3.75 -1.29
N ILE A 329 13.09 -3.93 -2.18
CA ILE A 329 12.17 -2.88 -2.63
C ILE A 329 10.76 -3.46 -2.70
N VAL A 330 9.81 -2.89 -1.96
CA VAL A 330 8.38 -3.19 -2.15
C VAL A 330 7.64 -1.92 -2.59
N ASN A 331 6.67 -2.08 -3.48
CA ASN A 331 5.84 -0.96 -3.92
C ASN A 331 4.48 -1.01 -3.21
N TRP A 332 3.98 0.14 -2.74
CA TRP A 332 2.58 0.26 -2.36
C TRP A 332 1.73 0.40 -3.63
N TYR A 333 0.79 -0.49 -3.96
CA TYR A 333 0.32 -1.68 -3.26
C TYR A 333 -0.01 -2.85 -4.21
N ASP A 334 -0.52 -3.96 -3.65
CA ASP A 334 -0.66 -5.26 -4.29
C ASP A 334 -1.86 -5.42 -5.26
N ILE A 335 -3.08 -5.41 -4.73
CA ILE A 335 -4.33 -5.76 -5.43
C ILE A 335 -5.38 -4.71 -5.03
N ALA A 336 -6.00 -4.06 -6.02
CA ALA A 336 -7.12 -3.15 -5.77
C ALA A 336 -8.42 -3.95 -5.63
N ALA A 337 -8.63 -4.57 -4.46
CA ALA A 337 -9.88 -5.24 -4.12
C ALA A 337 -10.67 -4.37 -3.14
N LEU A 338 -11.24 -3.31 -3.70
CA LEU A 338 -11.89 -2.19 -3.03
C LEU A 338 -12.88 -1.53 -3.99
N TYR A 339 -13.67 -0.56 -3.54
CA TYR A 339 -14.61 0.13 -4.42
C TYR A 339 -13.90 1.16 -5.32
N PRO A 340 -14.27 1.29 -6.61
CA PRO A 340 -13.73 2.31 -7.53
C PRO A 340 -13.97 3.79 -7.13
N LEU A 341 -14.63 4.03 -6.00
CA LEU A 341 -14.82 5.34 -5.38
C LEU A 341 -13.66 5.73 -4.43
N GLU A 342 -12.89 4.75 -4.00
CA GLU A 342 -11.81 4.90 -3.03
C GLU A 342 -10.55 5.49 -3.68
N PRO A 343 -9.69 6.20 -2.92
CA PRO A 343 -8.45 6.75 -3.47
C PRO A 343 -7.53 5.63 -3.99
N TYR A 344 -6.78 5.91 -5.06
CA TYR A 344 -5.85 4.96 -5.70
C TYR A 344 -6.47 3.65 -6.22
N ALA A 345 -7.76 3.64 -6.57
CA ALA A 345 -8.47 2.41 -6.95
C ALA A 345 -8.09 1.76 -8.30
N GLU A 346 -7.04 2.22 -8.99
CA GLU A 346 -6.49 1.52 -10.17
C GLU A 346 -4.97 1.51 -10.19
N ASP A 347 -4.34 2.66 -9.95
CA ASP A 347 -2.89 2.79 -9.95
C ASP A 347 -2.37 2.80 -8.51
N PRO A 348 -1.37 1.97 -8.16
CA PRO A 348 -0.47 1.25 -9.05
C PRO A 348 -0.66 -0.28 -9.10
N ALA A 349 -1.69 -0.83 -8.44
CA ALA A 349 -1.88 -2.26 -8.15
C ALA A 349 -1.67 -3.23 -9.33
N ALA A 350 -1.14 -4.43 -9.05
CA ALA A 350 -0.87 -5.44 -10.08
C ALA A 350 -2.17 -6.03 -10.69
N LEU A 351 -3.22 -6.16 -9.88
CA LEU A 351 -4.55 -6.63 -10.28
C LEU A 351 -5.65 -5.70 -9.74
N LEU A 352 -6.78 -5.67 -10.44
CA LEU A 352 -8.02 -5.01 -10.01
C LEU A 352 -9.09 -6.06 -9.73
N ALA A 353 -9.73 -5.97 -8.56
CA ALA A 353 -10.67 -6.96 -8.04
C ALA A 353 -11.86 -6.28 -7.33
N HIS A 354 -12.58 -5.43 -8.06
CA HIS A 354 -13.66 -4.58 -7.53
C HIS A 354 -15.02 -5.28 -7.37
N GLU A 355 -15.20 -6.48 -7.92
CA GLU A 355 -16.52 -7.10 -8.11
C GLU A 355 -16.62 -8.54 -7.56
N PRO A 356 -16.50 -8.76 -6.25
CA PRO A 356 -16.67 -10.09 -5.67
C PRO A 356 -18.04 -10.72 -5.98
N TRP A 357 -19.10 -9.92 -6.19
CA TRP A 357 -20.44 -10.42 -6.56
C TRP A 357 -20.54 -10.97 -7.99
N SER A 358 -19.64 -10.58 -8.91
CA SER A 358 -19.57 -11.13 -10.28
C SER A 358 -18.43 -12.15 -10.43
N GLY A 359 -17.37 -12.00 -9.63
CA GLY A 359 -16.10 -12.69 -9.78
C GLY A 359 -15.19 -12.08 -10.86
N HIS A 360 -15.60 -10.99 -11.52
CA HIS A 360 -14.77 -10.31 -12.51
C HIS A 360 -13.52 -9.70 -11.88
N TYR A 361 -12.36 -9.81 -12.55
CA TYR A 361 -11.13 -9.15 -12.16
C TYR A 361 -10.29 -8.80 -13.41
N ARG A 362 -9.40 -7.81 -13.30
CA ARG A 362 -8.53 -7.35 -14.41
C ARG A 362 -7.06 -7.42 -14.02
N VAL A 363 -6.26 -8.12 -14.83
CA VAL A 363 -4.80 -8.07 -14.78
C VAL A 363 -4.33 -6.76 -15.42
N ARG A 364 -3.56 -5.93 -14.71
CA ARG A 364 -2.88 -4.75 -15.30
C ARG A 364 -1.51 -5.16 -15.85
N GLU A 365 -0.99 -4.40 -16.80
CA GLU A 365 0.36 -4.61 -17.35
C GLU A 365 1.45 -4.52 -16.27
N ALA A 366 1.18 -3.76 -15.20
CA ALA A 366 1.99 -3.68 -13.98
C ALA A 366 2.43 -5.06 -13.43
N LEU A 367 1.55 -6.06 -13.46
CA LEU A 367 1.84 -7.44 -13.05
C LEU A 367 3.06 -8.03 -13.78
N TRP A 368 3.22 -7.71 -15.07
CA TRP A 368 4.34 -8.20 -15.87
C TRP A 368 5.65 -7.45 -15.60
N GLY A 369 5.58 -6.22 -15.07
CA GLY A 369 6.73 -5.51 -14.51
C GLY A 369 7.34 -6.25 -13.32
N TYR A 370 6.50 -6.71 -12.38
CA TYR A 370 6.96 -7.57 -11.27
C TYR A 370 7.50 -8.91 -11.78
N ALA A 371 6.82 -9.55 -12.74
CA ALA A 371 7.22 -10.86 -13.28
C ALA A 371 8.63 -10.86 -13.89
N HIS A 372 9.08 -9.74 -14.48
CA HIS A 372 10.43 -9.56 -15.02
C HIS A 372 11.54 -9.66 -13.95
N TYR A 373 11.21 -9.52 -12.66
CA TYR A 373 12.07 -9.87 -11.53
C TYR A 373 11.66 -11.19 -10.86
N GLY A 374 10.40 -11.32 -10.46
CA GLY A 374 9.90 -12.41 -9.60
C GLY A 374 10.00 -13.81 -10.21
N GLN A 375 10.10 -13.92 -11.54
CA GLN A 375 10.35 -15.19 -12.21
C GLN A 375 11.84 -15.46 -12.52
N PHE A 376 12.74 -14.49 -12.28
CA PHE A 376 14.14 -14.53 -12.69
C PHE A 376 15.15 -14.30 -11.57
N THR A 377 14.69 -13.98 -10.36
CA THR A 377 15.53 -13.75 -9.17
C THR A 377 14.87 -14.38 -7.95
N GLU A 378 15.67 -14.85 -7.00
CA GLU A 378 15.18 -15.45 -5.75
C GLU A 378 15.97 -14.82 -4.58
N ILE A 379 15.35 -14.71 -3.39
CA ILE A 379 16.00 -14.10 -2.23
C ILE A 379 17.28 -14.86 -1.86
N GLY A 380 18.35 -14.12 -1.52
CA GLY A 380 19.67 -14.69 -1.23
C GLY A 380 20.56 -14.89 -2.45
N TRP A 381 20.08 -14.59 -3.66
CA TRP A 381 20.96 -14.27 -4.79
C TRP A 381 21.83 -13.03 -4.46
N THR A 382 22.91 -12.82 -5.21
CA THR A 382 23.81 -11.65 -5.07
C THR A 382 23.84 -10.84 -6.36
N TYR A 383 23.83 -9.52 -6.27
CA TYR A 383 24.11 -8.65 -7.41
C TYR A 383 25.54 -8.86 -7.92
N VAL A 384 25.73 -8.96 -9.23
CA VAL A 384 27.03 -9.17 -9.85
C VAL A 384 27.81 -7.85 -9.89
N PRO A 385 29.04 -7.77 -9.35
CA PRO A 385 29.85 -6.54 -9.40
C PRO A 385 30.12 -6.08 -10.83
N GLY A 386 29.80 -4.82 -11.14
CA GLY A 386 29.85 -4.26 -12.50
C GLY A 386 28.73 -4.76 -13.44
N GLY A 387 27.77 -5.53 -12.92
CA GLY A 387 26.63 -6.07 -13.68
C GLY A 387 25.35 -5.22 -13.60
N SER A 388 25.37 -4.06 -12.95
CA SER A 388 24.23 -3.12 -12.85
C SER A 388 24.65 -1.70 -13.21
N GLY A 389 23.75 -0.92 -13.83
CA GLY A 389 24.04 0.45 -14.27
C GLY A 389 23.03 1.03 -15.27
N VAL A 390 23.44 2.09 -15.98
CA VAL A 390 22.65 2.78 -17.01
C VAL A 390 23.10 2.42 -18.42
N LEU A 391 22.15 2.37 -19.36
CA LEU A 391 22.41 2.07 -20.77
C LEU A 391 22.83 3.32 -21.56
N ALA A 392 23.66 3.13 -22.59
CA ALA A 392 24.30 4.20 -23.35
C ALA A 392 23.35 5.22 -24.03
N LYS A 393 22.10 4.85 -24.33
CA LYS A 393 21.07 5.73 -24.92
C LYS A 393 19.86 6.01 -24.01
N GLY A 394 19.91 5.59 -22.75
CA GLY A 394 18.78 5.69 -21.80
C GLY A 394 18.21 4.32 -21.41
N GLY A 395 17.53 4.26 -20.25
CA GLY A 395 17.20 3.02 -19.54
C GLY A 395 18.33 2.50 -18.65
N SER A 396 18.07 1.38 -17.96
CA SER A 396 18.93 0.80 -16.93
C SER A 396 18.86 -0.72 -16.87
N PHE A 397 19.81 -1.33 -16.15
CA PHE A 397 19.90 -2.77 -16.00
C PHE A 397 20.47 -3.17 -14.63
N VAL A 398 20.11 -4.37 -14.17
CA VAL A 398 20.77 -5.08 -13.08
C VAL A 398 21.13 -6.50 -13.49
N THR A 399 22.17 -7.08 -12.89
CA THR A 399 22.49 -8.50 -13.04
C THR A 399 22.65 -9.13 -11.67
N LEU A 400 21.95 -10.24 -11.43
CA LEU A 400 22.00 -11.02 -10.20
C LEU A 400 22.40 -12.47 -10.50
N LYS A 401 23.06 -13.12 -9.54
CA LYS A 401 23.40 -14.54 -9.60
C LYS A 401 22.94 -15.30 -8.35
N SER A 402 22.53 -16.54 -8.55
CA SER A 402 22.39 -17.57 -7.51
C SER A 402 23.74 -17.93 -6.87
N PRO A 403 23.74 -18.70 -5.76
CA PRO A 403 24.95 -19.35 -5.25
C PRO A 403 25.67 -20.17 -6.33
N ASP A 404 24.92 -20.98 -7.08
CA ASP A 404 25.41 -21.93 -8.10
C ASP A 404 25.92 -21.27 -9.41
N GLY A 405 25.96 -19.93 -9.47
CA GLY A 405 26.41 -19.19 -10.65
C GLY A 405 25.41 -19.11 -11.80
N ASN A 406 24.20 -19.66 -11.65
CA ASN A 406 23.08 -19.29 -12.53
C ASN A 406 22.79 -17.80 -12.35
N PHE A 407 22.58 -17.06 -13.44
CA PHE A 407 22.39 -15.62 -13.40
C PHE A 407 21.26 -15.14 -14.31
N SER A 408 20.81 -13.92 -14.02
CA SER A 408 19.78 -13.16 -14.73
C SER A 408 20.21 -11.69 -14.86
N THR A 409 20.09 -11.12 -16.06
CA THR A 409 20.20 -9.68 -16.32
C THR A 409 18.81 -9.15 -16.67
N ILE A 410 18.32 -8.17 -15.92
CA ILE A 410 17.01 -7.53 -16.07
C ILE A 410 17.27 -6.11 -16.56
N ILE A 411 16.51 -5.67 -17.56
CA ILE A 411 16.77 -4.46 -18.35
C ILE A 411 15.46 -3.74 -18.61
N GLU A 412 15.44 -2.41 -18.52
CA GLU A 412 14.43 -1.56 -19.14
C GLU A 412 15.08 -0.48 -20.02
N THR A 413 14.35 0.01 -21.02
CA THR A 413 14.81 1.01 -22.00
C THR A 413 13.90 2.23 -22.07
N LYS A 414 13.28 2.61 -20.93
CA LYS A 414 12.35 3.73 -20.82
C LYS A 414 13.03 5.04 -21.25
N GLY A 415 12.40 5.76 -22.18
CA GLY A 415 12.91 7.01 -22.72
C GLY A 415 14.20 6.88 -23.54
N ALA A 416 14.59 5.67 -23.96
CA ALA A 416 15.83 5.47 -24.71
C ALA A 416 15.78 6.13 -26.10
N GLN A 417 16.85 6.85 -26.46
CA GLN A 417 16.95 7.69 -27.65
C GLN A 417 17.18 6.90 -28.97
N GLY A 418 16.53 5.75 -29.11
CA GLY A 418 16.68 4.81 -30.23
C GLY A 418 17.38 3.50 -29.85
N GLN A 419 17.40 2.55 -30.78
CA GLN A 419 17.95 1.20 -30.56
C GLN A 419 19.43 1.23 -30.11
N GLN A 420 19.79 0.33 -29.20
CA GLN A 420 21.13 0.21 -28.62
C GLN A 420 21.48 -1.25 -28.37
N ARG A 421 22.76 -1.62 -28.49
CA ARG A 421 23.19 -2.99 -28.26
C ARG A 421 23.64 -3.15 -26.80
N ILE A 422 23.26 -4.27 -26.17
CA ILE A 422 23.92 -4.74 -24.95
C ILE A 422 24.75 -5.99 -25.27
N ARG A 423 25.95 -6.08 -24.68
CA ARG A 423 26.83 -7.24 -24.78
C ARG A 423 27.20 -7.72 -23.38
N LEU A 424 26.96 -9.00 -23.08
CA LEU A 424 27.35 -9.65 -21.83
C LEU A 424 28.57 -10.55 -22.09
N ASP A 425 29.74 -10.18 -21.58
CA ASP A 425 30.91 -11.07 -21.52
C ASP A 425 30.81 -11.93 -20.25
N ILE A 426 30.59 -13.24 -20.38
CA ILE A 426 30.30 -14.16 -19.26
C ILE A 426 31.61 -14.68 -18.65
N GLY A 427 32.08 -14.02 -17.60
CA GLY A 427 33.31 -14.38 -16.88
C GLY A 427 33.18 -15.59 -15.93
N PRO A 428 34.21 -15.83 -15.09
CA PRO A 428 34.22 -16.90 -14.09
C PRO A 428 33.10 -16.77 -13.04
N GLY A 429 32.73 -17.89 -12.42
CA GLY A 429 31.68 -17.96 -11.40
C GLY A 429 30.25 -17.77 -11.94
N LEU A 430 30.05 -17.85 -13.26
CA LEU A 430 28.76 -17.72 -13.93
C LEU A 430 28.54 -18.87 -14.92
N ALA A 431 27.31 -19.35 -15.02
CA ALA A 431 26.94 -20.46 -15.90
C ALA A 431 27.00 -20.05 -17.39
N ARG A 432 27.77 -20.78 -18.20
CA ARG A 432 27.98 -20.51 -19.64
C ARG A 432 27.02 -21.27 -20.56
N ARG A 433 25.80 -21.51 -20.08
CA ARG A 433 24.70 -22.19 -20.81
C ARG A 433 23.83 -21.16 -21.55
N PRO A 434 22.97 -21.57 -22.51
CA PRO A 434 22.06 -20.64 -23.18
C PRO A 434 21.19 -19.85 -22.20
N LEU A 435 20.85 -18.61 -22.56
CA LEU A 435 19.96 -17.76 -21.78
C LEU A 435 18.59 -17.73 -22.45
N CYS A 436 17.52 -17.99 -21.69
CA CYS A 436 16.18 -17.60 -22.13
C CYS A 436 16.08 -16.07 -22.20
N LEU A 437 15.36 -15.57 -23.20
CA LEU A 437 15.06 -14.15 -23.37
C LEU A 437 13.55 -13.94 -23.27
N TRP A 438 13.11 -13.04 -22.41
CA TRP A 438 11.73 -12.60 -22.30
C TRP A 438 11.65 -11.10 -22.53
N ARG A 439 10.63 -10.64 -23.26
CA ARG A 439 10.42 -9.23 -23.61
C ARG A 439 9.04 -8.75 -23.19
N SER A 440 8.93 -7.50 -22.74
CA SER A 440 7.67 -6.74 -22.75
C SER A 440 7.82 -5.44 -23.55
N THR A 441 6.77 -5.04 -24.24
CA THR A 441 6.62 -3.78 -25.00
C THR A 441 5.19 -3.26 -24.83
N ALA A 442 4.89 -2.05 -25.30
CA ALA A 442 3.53 -1.51 -25.27
C ALA A 442 2.46 -2.36 -26.03
N ARG A 443 2.88 -3.29 -26.91
CA ARG A 443 1.98 -4.17 -27.68
C ARG A 443 1.94 -5.62 -27.18
N GLU A 444 2.97 -6.05 -26.47
CA GLU A 444 3.21 -7.46 -26.15
C GLU A 444 3.82 -7.54 -24.75
N GLN A 445 3.06 -8.05 -23.77
CA GLN A 445 3.55 -8.25 -22.40
C GLN A 445 4.14 -9.65 -22.22
N PHE A 446 5.29 -9.73 -21.55
CA PHE A 446 5.91 -10.95 -21.02
C PHE A 446 5.99 -12.13 -22.02
N ALA A 447 6.50 -11.87 -23.23
CA ALA A 447 6.61 -12.87 -24.29
C ALA A 447 8.02 -13.49 -24.34
N ARG A 448 8.06 -14.83 -24.36
CA ARG A 448 9.27 -15.62 -24.58
C ARG A 448 9.77 -15.44 -26.02
N GLN A 449 11.03 -15.08 -26.14
CA GLN A 449 11.77 -14.98 -27.39
C GLN A 449 12.68 -16.22 -27.58
N GLY A 450 13.40 -16.30 -28.69
CA GLY A 450 14.41 -17.34 -28.92
C GLY A 450 15.60 -17.23 -27.95
N ASP A 451 16.18 -18.38 -27.57
CA ASP A 451 17.23 -18.44 -26.56
C ASP A 451 18.60 -17.99 -27.09
N LEU A 452 19.31 -17.20 -26.29
CA LEU A 452 20.59 -16.59 -26.62
C LEU A 452 21.73 -17.56 -26.31
N HIS A 453 22.48 -17.95 -27.35
CA HIS A 453 23.55 -18.93 -27.26
C HIS A 453 24.92 -18.24 -27.16
N PRO A 454 25.72 -18.43 -26.08
CA PRO A 454 27.01 -17.76 -25.91
C PRO A 454 28.03 -18.12 -26.99
N GLN A 455 28.51 -17.12 -27.72
CA GLN A 455 29.58 -17.24 -28.71
C GLN A 455 30.86 -16.61 -28.15
N GLY A 456 31.98 -17.35 -28.13
CA GLY A 456 33.22 -16.89 -27.50
C GLY A 456 33.06 -16.54 -26.01
N GLY A 457 32.08 -17.14 -25.32
CA GLY A 457 31.71 -16.79 -23.95
C GLY A 457 30.96 -15.46 -23.79
N SER A 458 30.43 -14.88 -24.88
CA SER A 458 29.66 -13.63 -24.89
C SER A 458 28.26 -13.83 -25.48
N VAL A 459 27.27 -13.05 -25.04
CA VAL A 459 25.98 -12.88 -25.76
C VAL A 459 25.71 -11.40 -26.04
N SER A 460 25.03 -11.10 -27.14
CA SER A 460 24.65 -9.74 -27.50
C SER A 460 23.18 -9.67 -27.91
N VAL A 461 22.50 -8.58 -27.54
CA VAL A 461 21.09 -8.31 -27.87
C VAL A 461 20.96 -6.88 -28.36
N MET A 462 20.13 -6.67 -29.40
CA MET A 462 19.67 -5.33 -29.77
C MET A 462 18.42 -4.99 -28.95
N LEU A 463 18.48 -3.90 -28.20
CA LEU A 463 17.39 -3.42 -27.37
C LEU A 463 16.60 -2.34 -28.10
N GLU A 464 15.28 -2.48 -28.13
CA GLU A 464 14.32 -1.48 -28.61
C GLU A 464 14.09 -0.41 -27.52
N PRO A 465 13.75 0.85 -27.86
CA PRO A 465 13.24 1.82 -26.89
C PRO A 465 11.94 1.37 -26.23
N ASP A 466 11.70 1.84 -25.01
CA ASP A 466 10.47 1.63 -24.26
C ASP A 466 10.02 0.15 -24.24
N ALA A 467 10.95 -0.70 -23.78
CA ALA A 467 10.79 -2.14 -23.65
C ALA A 467 11.44 -2.64 -22.35
N ILE A 468 11.06 -3.84 -21.92
CA ILE A 468 11.64 -4.57 -20.78
C ILE A 468 12.21 -5.87 -21.31
N TYR A 469 13.40 -6.28 -20.85
CA TYR A 469 14.00 -7.56 -21.18
C TYR A 469 14.52 -8.28 -19.92
N SER A 470 14.23 -9.57 -19.80
CA SER A 470 14.91 -10.46 -18.85
C SER A 470 15.67 -11.53 -19.62
N LEU A 471 16.99 -11.51 -19.47
CA LEU A 471 17.93 -12.50 -20.00
C LEU A 471 18.33 -13.39 -18.82
N SER A 472 18.04 -14.69 -18.85
CA SER A 472 18.41 -15.57 -17.74
C SER A 472 18.88 -16.94 -18.19
N THR A 473 19.89 -17.46 -17.52
CA THR A 473 20.27 -18.88 -17.64
C THR A 473 19.22 -19.81 -17.04
N THR A 474 18.39 -19.35 -16.10
CA THR A 474 17.32 -20.17 -15.51
C THR A 474 16.21 -20.48 -16.51
N THR A 475 15.36 -21.46 -16.21
CA THR A 475 14.29 -21.93 -17.09
C THR A 475 13.02 -22.26 -16.31
N GLY A 476 11.90 -22.41 -17.03
CA GLY A 476 10.59 -22.75 -16.46
C GLY A 476 9.71 -21.55 -16.10
N GLN A 477 10.10 -20.33 -16.49
CA GLN A 477 9.24 -19.14 -16.46
C GLN A 477 8.05 -19.28 -17.40
N GLN A 478 6.92 -18.65 -17.05
CA GLN A 478 5.65 -18.78 -17.74
C GLN A 478 4.88 -17.46 -17.72
N LYS A 479 4.08 -17.21 -18.77
CA LYS A 479 3.06 -16.16 -18.74
C LYS A 479 1.72 -16.77 -18.29
N GLY A 480 1.54 -16.86 -16.98
CA GLY A 480 0.33 -17.42 -16.37
C GLY A 480 -0.94 -16.65 -16.76
N ALA A 481 -2.01 -17.37 -17.07
CA ALA A 481 -3.28 -16.79 -17.46
C ALA A 481 -4.45 -17.72 -17.12
N PHE A 482 -5.63 -17.15 -16.97
CA PHE A 482 -6.90 -17.86 -16.81
C PHE A 482 -7.90 -17.30 -17.83
N SER A 483 -8.72 -18.18 -18.41
CA SER A 483 -9.67 -17.85 -19.50
C SER A 483 -11.13 -17.78 -19.05
N ASP A 484 -11.42 -18.20 -17.83
CA ASP A 484 -12.75 -18.28 -17.22
C ASP A 484 -13.14 -17.05 -16.38
N ILE A 485 -12.43 -15.93 -16.55
CA ILE A 485 -12.73 -14.66 -15.87
C ILE A 485 -14.16 -14.22 -16.21
N PRO A 486 -15.07 -14.09 -15.22
CA PRO A 486 -16.45 -13.67 -15.45
C PRO A 486 -16.54 -12.29 -16.11
N ALA A 487 -17.62 -12.06 -16.86
CA ALA A 487 -17.96 -10.72 -17.34
C ALA A 487 -18.41 -9.81 -16.17
N PRO A 488 -18.08 -8.51 -16.19
CA PRO A 488 -18.41 -7.57 -15.12
C PRO A 488 -19.93 -7.38 -14.96
N LYS A 489 -20.36 -7.03 -13.74
CA LYS A 489 -21.76 -6.73 -13.39
C LYS A 489 -21.82 -5.62 -12.34
N ALA A 490 -22.83 -4.75 -12.48
CA ALA A 490 -23.19 -3.79 -11.44
C ALA A 490 -23.49 -4.49 -10.10
N PHE A 491 -23.40 -3.74 -8.99
CA PHE A 491 -23.70 -4.28 -7.66
C PHE A 491 -25.15 -4.80 -7.60
N PRO A 492 -25.44 -5.90 -6.87
CA PRO A 492 -26.80 -6.42 -6.74
C PRO A 492 -27.79 -5.35 -6.25
N PHE A 493 -28.80 -5.04 -7.06
CA PHE A 493 -29.82 -4.05 -6.74
C PHE A 493 -31.21 -4.58 -7.16
N PRO A 494 -32.20 -4.63 -6.25
CA PRO A 494 -32.12 -4.29 -4.82
C PRO A 494 -31.20 -5.24 -4.02
N TYR A 495 -30.77 -4.80 -2.85
CA TYR A 495 -29.89 -5.52 -1.91
C TYR A 495 -30.53 -5.65 -0.52
N HIS A 496 -30.24 -6.74 0.18
CA HIS A 496 -30.57 -6.91 1.59
C HIS A 496 -29.61 -7.90 2.25
N ASP A 497 -28.75 -7.46 3.17
CA ASP A 497 -28.06 -8.37 4.10
C ASP A 497 -28.71 -8.28 5.48
N ARG A 498 -29.17 -9.41 6.00
CA ARG A 498 -29.82 -9.58 7.33
C ARG A 498 -28.85 -10.10 8.40
N PHE A 499 -27.61 -10.38 8.03
CA PHE A 499 -26.52 -10.99 8.81
C PHE A 499 -26.76 -12.42 9.37
N GLY A 500 -28.00 -12.91 9.44
CA GLY A 500 -28.34 -14.24 9.98
C GLY A 500 -27.74 -15.46 9.26
N ASP A 501 -27.02 -15.27 8.16
CA ASP A 501 -26.36 -16.34 7.41
C ASP A 501 -24.89 -16.54 7.87
N TYR A 502 -24.27 -15.55 8.53
CA TYR A 502 -22.93 -15.63 9.11
C TYR A 502 -22.96 -16.36 10.47
N ARG A 503 -23.35 -17.64 10.47
CA ARG A 503 -23.55 -18.43 11.70
C ARG A 503 -22.31 -18.61 12.58
N VAL A 504 -21.12 -18.45 12.00
CA VAL A 504 -19.82 -18.46 12.68
C VAL A 504 -19.04 -17.25 12.15
N PRO A 505 -19.18 -16.05 12.77
CA PRO A 505 -18.54 -14.82 12.29
C PRO A 505 -17.03 -14.96 12.05
N GLN A 506 -16.35 -15.79 12.85
CA GLN A 506 -14.93 -16.10 12.75
C GLN A 506 -14.54 -16.66 11.38
N GLU A 507 -15.40 -17.41 10.69
CA GLU A 507 -15.09 -17.94 9.35
C GLU A 507 -14.86 -16.83 8.31
N SER A 508 -15.49 -15.67 8.49
CA SER A 508 -15.33 -14.47 7.64
C SER A 508 -14.35 -13.44 8.23
N GLY A 509 -13.69 -13.74 9.35
CA GLY A 509 -12.88 -12.79 10.10
C GLY A 509 -13.69 -11.64 10.71
N TYR A 510 -14.93 -11.94 11.14
CA TYR A 510 -15.95 -11.02 11.67
C TYR A 510 -16.48 -9.95 10.70
N LEU A 511 -15.98 -9.86 9.47
CA LEU A 511 -16.49 -8.91 8.48
C LEU A 511 -17.63 -9.52 7.64
N PRO A 512 -18.74 -8.81 7.40
CA PRO A 512 -19.76 -9.25 6.44
C PRO A 512 -19.26 -9.05 5.01
N ARG A 513 -20.08 -9.44 4.03
CA ARG A 513 -19.79 -9.22 2.61
C ARG A 513 -19.96 -7.76 2.22
N TYR A 514 -19.06 -7.29 1.37
CA TYR A 514 -19.16 -6.02 0.63
C TYR A 514 -19.25 -4.73 1.46
N THR A 515 -19.12 -4.78 2.79
CA THR A 515 -18.81 -3.57 3.57
C THR A 515 -17.34 -3.22 3.40
N ALA A 516 -17.07 -1.94 3.16
CA ALA A 516 -15.74 -1.38 3.26
C ALA A 516 -15.73 -0.35 4.39
N ASP A 517 -15.13 -0.74 5.52
CA ASP A 517 -14.92 0.12 6.68
C ASP A 517 -13.90 1.20 6.30
N ILE A 518 -14.38 2.44 6.14
CA ILE A 518 -13.50 3.55 5.81
C ILE A 518 -12.83 4.09 7.08
N ALA A 519 -13.52 4.07 8.22
CA ALA A 519 -12.96 4.39 9.52
C ALA A 519 -13.65 3.65 10.66
N GLY A 520 -12.87 3.24 11.66
CA GLY A 520 -13.31 2.33 12.71
C GLY A 520 -13.49 0.90 12.20
N VAL A 521 -14.26 0.10 12.92
CA VAL A 521 -14.48 -1.33 12.61
C VAL A 521 -15.92 -1.71 12.91
N PHE A 522 -16.57 -2.39 11.97
CA PHE A 522 -17.97 -2.85 12.04
C PHE A 522 -18.03 -4.40 12.01
N GLU A 523 -17.88 -5.04 13.18
CA GLU A 523 -17.85 -6.50 13.31
C GLU A 523 -19.25 -7.14 13.38
N LEU A 524 -19.37 -8.33 12.81
CA LEU A 524 -20.48 -9.27 13.02
C LEU A 524 -20.50 -9.75 14.47
N THR A 525 -21.66 -9.62 15.12
CA THR A 525 -21.86 -10.00 16.53
C THR A 525 -23.31 -10.38 16.82
N ASP A 526 -23.52 -11.05 17.96
CA ASP A 526 -24.85 -11.38 18.46
C ASP A 526 -25.68 -10.11 18.72
N ARG A 527 -26.96 -10.15 18.30
CA ARG A 527 -27.88 -9.04 18.54
C ARG A 527 -28.15 -8.85 20.03
N PRO A 528 -28.27 -7.60 20.52
CA PRO A 528 -28.66 -7.32 21.90
C PRO A 528 -30.08 -7.79 22.28
N ASP A 529 -30.89 -8.26 21.32
CA ASP A 529 -32.18 -8.92 21.57
C ASP A 529 -32.14 -10.46 21.48
N GLY A 530 -30.97 -11.06 21.23
CA GLY A 530 -30.75 -12.50 21.12
C GLY A 530 -31.26 -13.15 19.82
N LYS A 531 -31.73 -12.38 18.82
CA LYS A 531 -32.42 -12.91 17.64
C LYS A 531 -31.53 -13.12 16.40
N GLY A 532 -30.32 -13.64 16.61
CA GLY A 532 -29.32 -13.90 15.56
C GLY A 532 -28.23 -12.82 15.50
N GLN A 533 -27.59 -12.69 14.33
CA GLN A 533 -26.45 -11.79 14.10
C GLN A 533 -26.86 -10.37 13.68
N CYS A 534 -25.94 -9.43 13.86
CA CYS A 534 -25.98 -8.05 13.36
C CYS A 534 -24.55 -7.50 13.23
N LEU A 535 -24.39 -6.27 12.74
CA LEU A 535 -23.12 -5.55 12.85
C LEU A 535 -23.09 -4.71 14.12
N ARG A 536 -21.90 -4.43 14.62
CA ARG A 536 -21.66 -3.49 15.71
C ARG A 536 -20.38 -2.71 15.45
N GLN A 537 -20.40 -1.41 15.69
CA GLN A 537 -19.15 -0.65 15.74
C GLN A 537 -18.43 -1.00 17.06
N VAL A 538 -17.22 -1.55 17.00
CA VAL A 538 -16.53 -2.13 18.18
C VAL A 538 -15.48 -1.23 18.84
N VAL A 539 -14.87 -0.33 18.07
CA VAL A 539 -13.74 0.51 18.49
C VAL A 539 -14.20 1.51 19.57
N PRO A 540 -13.63 1.50 20.80
CA PRO A 540 -14.19 2.26 21.92
C PRO A 540 -13.84 3.75 21.95
N VAL A 541 -12.69 4.13 21.36
CA VAL A 541 -12.09 5.47 21.46
C VAL A 541 -11.46 5.87 20.11
N PRO A 542 -11.24 7.16 19.83
CA PRO A 542 -10.49 7.60 18.65
C PRO A 542 -9.11 6.93 18.58
N THR A 543 -8.68 6.56 17.38
CA THR A 543 -7.44 5.81 17.16
C THR A 543 -6.22 6.71 17.07
N ILE A 544 -5.02 6.14 17.23
CA ILE A 544 -3.75 6.83 16.91
C ILE A 544 -3.57 6.83 15.39
N SER A 545 -4.48 7.50 14.69
CA SER A 545 -4.65 7.44 13.24
C SER A 545 -3.40 7.89 12.46
N TRP A 546 -3.14 7.23 11.34
CA TRP A 546 -2.15 7.66 10.36
C TRP A 546 -2.65 8.86 9.54
N ALA A 547 -3.90 8.83 9.08
CA ALA A 547 -4.55 9.90 8.34
C ALA A 547 -5.30 10.90 9.24
N PRO A 548 -5.58 12.14 8.79
CA PRO A 548 -6.47 13.06 9.49
C PRO A 548 -7.88 12.47 9.68
N ASP A 549 -8.32 12.42 10.94
CA ASP A 549 -9.54 11.74 11.38
C ASP A 549 -10.85 12.50 11.07
N TRP A 550 -11.97 11.79 11.11
CA TRP A 550 -13.33 12.32 11.00
C TRP A 550 -14.30 11.64 11.99
N ARG A 551 -15.11 10.71 11.50
CA ARG A 551 -16.08 9.89 12.24
C ARG A 551 -16.04 8.47 11.63
N PRO A 552 -16.34 7.41 12.39
CA PRO A 552 -16.30 6.06 11.87
C PRO A 552 -17.51 5.77 10.97
N TYR A 553 -17.26 5.16 9.81
CA TYR A 553 -18.29 4.80 8.84
C TYR A 553 -17.85 3.67 7.92
N THR A 554 -18.82 2.92 7.41
CA THR A 554 -18.64 1.89 6.37
C THR A 554 -19.50 2.23 5.16
N ILE A 555 -19.01 1.89 3.96
CA ILE A 555 -19.73 2.01 2.69
C ILE A 555 -20.09 0.64 2.10
N LEU A 556 -21.08 0.61 1.21
CA LEU A 556 -21.35 -0.50 0.30
C LEU A 556 -22.17 -0.05 -0.93
N GLY A 557 -22.19 -0.88 -1.97
CA GLY A 557 -23.12 -0.73 -3.09
C GLY A 557 -22.51 -0.16 -4.37
N ASP A 558 -23.29 0.66 -5.10
CA ASP A 558 -22.90 1.20 -6.41
C ASP A 558 -22.86 2.73 -6.43
N ALA A 559 -21.80 3.32 -6.99
CA ALA A 559 -21.67 4.77 -7.17
C ALA A 559 -22.57 5.33 -8.30
N ALA A 560 -23.24 4.46 -9.07
CA ALA A 560 -24.24 4.83 -10.06
C ALA A 560 -25.65 5.08 -9.49
N TRP A 561 -25.97 4.59 -8.28
CA TRP A 561 -27.31 4.70 -7.69
C TRP A 561 -27.73 6.16 -7.45
N SER A 562 -28.90 6.56 -7.97
CA SER A 562 -29.45 7.92 -7.86
C SER A 562 -30.66 7.99 -6.94
N ASP A 563 -31.79 7.42 -7.35
CA ASP A 563 -33.07 7.47 -6.64
C ASP A 563 -33.38 6.10 -6.01
N TYR A 564 -33.24 6.03 -4.69
CA TYR A 564 -33.34 4.80 -3.91
C TYR A 564 -33.70 5.07 -2.44
N GLU A 565 -34.02 4.00 -1.74
CA GLU A 565 -34.16 3.94 -0.29
C GLU A 565 -33.05 3.06 0.30
N ILE A 566 -32.25 3.63 1.21
CA ILE A 566 -31.36 2.88 2.12
C ILE A 566 -32.07 2.82 3.47
N ALA A 567 -32.14 1.63 4.07
CA ALA A 567 -32.72 1.43 5.39
C ALA A 567 -31.88 0.47 6.25
N SER A 568 -31.87 0.70 7.56
CA SER A 568 -31.26 -0.19 8.54
C SER A 568 -31.92 -0.05 9.92
N ARG A 569 -31.97 -1.15 10.67
CA ARG A 569 -32.39 -1.14 12.07
C ARG A 569 -31.20 -0.79 12.94
N VAL A 570 -31.36 0.11 13.91
CA VAL A 570 -30.29 0.50 14.85
C VAL A 570 -30.68 0.25 16.30
N TRP A 571 -29.71 -0.12 17.13
CA TRP A 571 -29.84 -0.20 18.58
C TRP A 571 -28.77 0.68 19.22
N LEU A 572 -29.20 1.70 19.97
CA LEU A 572 -28.32 2.64 20.66
C LEU A 572 -28.07 2.19 22.11
N GLY A 573 -26.82 2.28 22.57
CA GLY A 573 -26.49 2.39 23.99
C GLY A 573 -26.68 3.83 24.51
N ALA A 574 -26.43 4.03 25.81
CA ALA A 574 -26.51 5.36 26.42
C ALA A 574 -25.45 6.30 25.81
N GLY A 575 -25.87 7.51 25.46
CA GLY A 575 -25.07 8.53 24.78
C GLY A 575 -24.52 8.12 23.41
N ASP A 576 -24.98 7.03 22.77
CA ASP A 576 -24.55 6.68 21.42
C ASP A 576 -25.25 7.58 20.37
N VAL A 577 -24.51 7.89 19.30
CA VAL A 577 -25.06 8.48 18.07
C VAL A 577 -24.77 7.53 16.90
N ALA A 578 -25.77 7.33 16.04
CA ALA A 578 -25.70 6.44 14.89
C ALA A 578 -26.43 7.05 13.68
N GLY A 579 -26.21 6.53 12.48
CA GLY A 579 -26.92 7.00 11.30
C GLY A 579 -26.74 6.12 10.07
N ILE A 580 -27.52 6.43 9.06
CA ILE A 580 -27.46 5.83 7.72
C ILE A 580 -27.04 6.90 6.70
N MET A 581 -26.23 6.48 5.73
CA MET A 581 -25.63 7.35 4.72
C MET A 581 -26.12 6.95 3.33
N GLY A 582 -26.22 7.94 2.44
CA GLY A 582 -26.62 7.71 1.06
C GLY A 582 -26.13 8.79 0.10
N ARG A 583 -26.13 8.44 -1.19
CA ARG A 583 -25.46 9.17 -2.28
C ARG A 583 -24.00 9.52 -1.97
N ILE A 584 -23.27 8.60 -1.32
CA ILE A 584 -21.84 8.74 -1.03
C ILE A 584 -21.08 8.71 -2.36
N ASN A 585 -20.40 9.81 -2.71
CA ASN A 585 -19.66 9.97 -3.97
C ASN A 585 -18.21 10.45 -3.79
N HIS A 586 -17.71 10.36 -2.56
CA HIS A 586 -16.31 10.55 -2.21
C HIS A 586 -16.11 9.98 -0.80
N VAL A 587 -14.97 9.34 -0.54
CA VAL A 587 -14.61 8.87 0.81
C VAL A 587 -13.45 9.65 1.42
N GLY A 588 -12.49 10.08 0.60
CA GLY A 588 -11.24 10.64 1.08
C GLY A 588 -10.28 10.92 -0.07
N THR A 589 -9.05 11.29 0.26
CA THR A 589 -8.00 11.64 -0.72
C THR A 589 -6.71 10.86 -0.49
N GLY A 590 -6.81 9.68 0.13
CA GLY A 590 -5.69 8.93 0.69
C GLY A 590 -5.33 9.49 2.08
N TYR A 591 -4.73 10.68 2.11
CA TYR A 591 -4.43 11.37 3.36
C TYR A 591 -5.65 12.08 3.96
N GLY A 592 -6.60 11.29 4.47
CA GLY A 592 -7.81 11.77 5.18
C GLY A 592 -9.11 11.34 4.51
N PHE A 593 -10.10 11.02 5.34
CA PHE A 593 -11.27 10.21 4.96
C PHE A 593 -12.62 10.88 5.23
N ILE A 594 -12.71 12.21 5.04
CA ILE A 594 -13.99 12.94 5.13
C ILE A 594 -14.77 12.76 3.82
N PRO A 595 -15.97 12.14 3.84
CA PRO A 595 -16.72 11.81 2.64
C PRO A 595 -17.47 12.99 2.03
N LYS A 596 -18.17 12.72 0.91
CA LYS A 596 -19.22 13.56 0.34
C LYS A 596 -20.47 12.71 0.09
N GLY A 597 -21.64 13.24 0.44
CA GLY A 597 -22.92 12.55 0.40
C GLY A 597 -23.88 13.14 1.44
N TYR A 598 -24.96 12.41 1.75
CA TYR A 598 -25.90 12.76 2.82
C TYR A 598 -25.91 11.71 3.92
N PHE A 599 -26.32 12.12 5.13
CA PHE A 599 -26.68 11.20 6.20
C PHE A 599 -27.91 11.64 6.98
N PHE A 600 -28.63 10.66 7.50
CA PHE A 600 -29.60 10.82 8.57
C PHE A 600 -29.00 10.17 9.83
N GLU A 601 -28.82 10.95 10.89
CA GLU A 601 -28.36 10.45 12.19
C GLU A 601 -29.39 10.66 13.31
N VAL A 602 -29.26 9.83 14.33
CA VAL A 602 -30.07 9.72 15.53
C VAL A 602 -29.16 9.64 16.77
N ALA A 603 -29.56 10.31 17.84
CA ALA A 603 -28.91 10.25 19.15
C ALA A 603 -29.86 9.66 20.21
N ASP A 604 -29.32 9.00 21.23
CA ASP A 604 -30.08 8.32 22.29
C ASP A 604 -31.12 9.22 23.00
N GLY A 605 -30.78 10.49 23.22
CA GLY A 605 -31.67 11.52 23.76
C GLY A 605 -32.84 11.93 22.86
N GLY A 606 -32.97 11.33 21.68
CA GLY A 606 -34.05 11.55 20.73
C GLY A 606 -33.79 12.63 19.68
N HIS A 607 -32.57 13.14 19.55
CA HIS A 607 -32.24 14.18 18.56
C HIS A 607 -31.93 13.56 17.19
N CYS A 608 -32.53 14.11 16.14
CA CYS A 608 -32.43 13.66 14.75
C CYS A 608 -31.81 14.77 13.88
N ARG A 609 -30.88 14.44 12.97
CA ARG A 609 -30.29 15.39 12.01
C ARG A 609 -30.23 14.80 10.60
N LEU A 610 -30.59 15.61 9.60
CA LEU A 610 -30.38 15.33 8.17
C LEU A 610 -29.33 16.32 7.65
N VAL A 611 -28.24 15.80 7.08
CA VAL A 611 -27.01 16.56 6.80
C VAL A 611 -26.44 16.22 5.43
N ALA A 612 -25.91 17.22 4.73
CA ALA A 612 -25.01 17.03 3.59
C ALA A 612 -23.55 17.22 4.03
N ILE A 613 -22.66 16.26 3.73
CA ILE A 613 -21.22 16.38 3.99
C ILE A 613 -20.53 16.88 2.72
N ARG A 614 -19.74 17.95 2.84
CA ARG A 614 -19.10 18.62 1.69
C ARG A 614 -17.59 18.40 1.64
N GLY A 615 -17.11 17.28 2.19
CA GLY A 615 -15.70 17.02 2.43
C GLY A 615 -15.11 17.89 3.55
N LYS A 616 -13.79 18.03 3.57
CA LYS A 616 -13.02 18.77 4.59
C LYS A 616 -13.52 20.21 4.83
N LYS A 617 -13.47 20.65 6.09
CA LYS A 617 -14.02 21.94 6.55
C LYS A 617 -13.38 23.16 5.87
N ASP A 618 -12.07 23.11 5.63
CA ASP A 618 -11.38 24.04 4.73
C ASP A 618 -10.99 23.32 3.43
N PRO A 619 -11.69 23.59 2.31
CA PRO A 619 -11.34 23.06 0.99
C PRO A 619 -9.92 23.39 0.52
N LYS A 620 -9.32 24.48 1.01
CA LYS A 620 -8.02 25.01 0.57
C LYS A 620 -6.84 24.55 1.41
N ALA A 621 -7.07 23.96 2.58
CA ALA A 621 -6.01 23.36 3.39
C ALA A 621 -5.34 22.23 2.59
N PRO A 622 -4.01 22.25 2.37
CA PRO A 622 -3.31 21.15 1.70
C PRO A 622 -3.42 19.88 2.56
N VAL A 623 -3.63 18.74 1.91
CA VAL A 623 -3.75 17.42 2.56
C VAL A 623 -2.96 16.42 1.75
N GLY A 624 -1.97 15.77 2.36
CA GLY A 624 -1.13 14.79 1.70
C GLY A 624 0.19 15.30 1.11
N ASP A 625 0.93 14.39 0.48
CA ASP A 625 2.19 14.64 -0.23
C ASP A 625 2.01 15.44 -1.54
N ALA A 626 3.09 15.58 -2.32
CA ALA A 626 3.11 16.34 -3.57
C ALA A 626 2.33 15.66 -4.72
N GLU A 627 2.28 14.32 -4.77
CA GLU A 627 1.53 13.57 -5.77
C GLU A 627 0.02 13.58 -5.43
N GLN A 628 -0.31 13.53 -4.13
CA GLN A 628 -1.66 13.78 -3.61
C GLN A 628 -2.12 15.22 -3.93
N GLN A 629 -1.27 16.25 -3.79
CA GLN A 629 -1.61 17.60 -4.28
C GLN A 629 -1.81 17.62 -5.81
N ALA A 630 -1.00 16.89 -6.59
CA ALA A 630 -1.10 16.86 -8.05
C ALA A 630 -2.40 16.21 -8.55
N LEU A 631 -2.90 15.17 -7.86
CA LEU A 631 -4.23 14.59 -8.10
C LEU A 631 -5.35 15.59 -7.78
N LEU A 632 -5.22 16.35 -6.69
CA LEU A 632 -6.21 17.33 -6.24
C LEU A 632 -6.28 18.59 -7.12
N GLY A 633 -5.21 18.91 -7.87
CA GLY A 633 -5.10 20.11 -8.72
C GLY A 633 -6.10 20.24 -9.88
N LYS A 634 -7.04 19.29 -10.04
CA LYS A 634 -8.10 19.29 -11.06
C LYS A 634 -9.51 19.57 -10.50
N GLY A 635 -9.64 19.81 -9.18
CA GLY A 635 -10.92 20.16 -8.55
C GLY A 635 -11.32 21.63 -8.76
N ALA A 636 -12.47 21.87 -9.38
CA ALA A 636 -12.99 23.22 -9.61
C ALA A 636 -13.68 23.82 -8.38
N GLY A 637 -13.52 25.13 -8.17
CA GLY A 637 -14.43 25.98 -7.38
C GLY A 637 -14.46 25.75 -5.86
N ALA A 638 -14.12 26.79 -5.07
CA ALA A 638 -14.21 26.72 -3.62
C ALA A 638 -15.66 26.85 -3.11
N ALA A 639 -16.43 25.76 -3.18
CA ALA A 639 -17.66 25.58 -2.41
C ALA A 639 -17.37 25.53 -0.89
N GLN A 640 -18.36 25.80 -0.04
CA GLN A 640 -18.20 25.73 1.42
C GLN A 640 -17.99 24.27 1.87
N GLY A 641 -16.95 24.01 2.67
CA GLY A 641 -16.63 22.67 3.19
C GLY A 641 -17.47 22.24 4.40
N GLY A 642 -17.20 21.02 4.90
CA GLY A 642 -17.78 20.47 6.12
C GLY A 642 -19.28 20.14 6.02
N GLU A 643 -19.88 19.83 7.17
CA GLU A 643 -21.31 19.52 7.29
C GLU A 643 -22.20 20.74 7.00
N LEU A 644 -23.32 20.50 6.31
CA LEU A 644 -24.46 21.39 6.16
C LEU A 644 -25.68 20.73 6.79
N LEU A 645 -26.21 21.31 7.87
CA LEU A 645 -27.47 20.88 8.45
C LEU A 645 -28.63 21.26 7.52
N LEU A 646 -29.35 20.27 7.01
CA LEU A 646 -30.52 20.48 6.13
C LEU A 646 -31.82 20.54 6.95
N ALA A 647 -31.96 19.66 7.94
CA ALA A 647 -33.09 19.63 8.86
C ALA A 647 -32.69 18.96 10.19
N HIS A 648 -33.41 19.26 11.27
CA HIS A 648 -33.27 18.58 12.56
C HIS A 648 -34.60 18.55 13.32
N ALA A 649 -34.74 17.59 14.25
CA ALA A 649 -35.92 17.44 15.09
C ALA A 649 -35.55 16.75 16.42
N ALA A 650 -36.44 16.86 17.41
CA ALA A 650 -36.43 16.01 18.58
C ALA A 650 -37.63 15.06 18.51
N VAL A 651 -37.40 13.75 18.60
CA VAL A 651 -38.40 12.70 18.43
C VAL A 651 -38.54 11.92 19.75
N PRO A 652 -39.58 12.17 20.57
CA PRO A 652 -39.71 11.55 21.90
C PRO A 652 -39.89 10.03 21.92
N THR A 653 -40.13 9.38 20.78
CA THR A 653 -40.19 7.92 20.65
C THR A 653 -38.80 7.27 20.48
N LEU A 654 -37.79 8.00 20.01
CA LEU A 654 -36.43 7.48 19.86
C LEU A 654 -35.76 7.26 21.24
N ARG A 655 -35.32 6.04 21.55
CA ARG A 655 -34.72 5.68 22.85
C ARG A 655 -33.61 4.62 22.71
N PRO A 656 -32.58 4.64 23.60
CA PRO A 656 -31.61 3.56 23.69
C PRO A 656 -32.23 2.28 24.27
N GLY A 657 -31.53 1.16 24.13
CA GLY A 657 -31.97 -0.14 24.68
C GLY A 657 -33.10 -0.81 23.90
N ARG A 658 -33.35 -0.40 22.65
CA ARG A 658 -34.24 -1.10 21.71
C ARG A 658 -33.86 -0.85 20.25
N TRP A 659 -34.41 -1.67 19.36
CA TRP A 659 -34.33 -1.45 17.91
C TRP A 659 -35.24 -0.29 17.49
N HIS A 660 -34.71 0.55 16.60
CA HIS A 660 -35.40 1.61 15.87
C HIS A 660 -35.10 1.47 14.38
N ASP A 661 -36.08 1.74 13.51
CA ASP A 661 -35.96 1.45 12.08
C ASP A 661 -35.72 2.74 11.29
N LEU A 662 -34.50 2.94 10.78
CA LEU A 662 -34.10 4.13 10.04
C LEU A 662 -34.22 3.89 8.54
N SER A 663 -34.74 4.88 7.81
CA SER A 663 -34.74 4.91 6.35
C SER A 663 -34.42 6.30 5.80
N LEU A 664 -33.72 6.37 4.67
CA LEU A 664 -33.36 7.59 3.96
C LEU A 664 -33.67 7.39 2.47
N ARG A 665 -34.67 8.13 1.98
CA ARG A 665 -35.18 8.09 0.61
C ARG A 665 -34.67 9.29 -0.19
N PHE A 666 -34.22 9.01 -1.41
CA PHE A 666 -33.76 10.01 -2.38
C PHE A 666 -34.65 9.99 -3.62
N GLN A 667 -35.33 11.10 -3.91
CA GLN A 667 -36.21 11.27 -5.08
C GLN A 667 -35.87 12.59 -5.79
N GLY A 668 -35.05 12.53 -6.83
CA GLY A 668 -34.48 13.71 -7.48
C GLY A 668 -33.64 14.52 -6.49
N GLU A 669 -34.13 15.70 -6.11
CA GLU A 669 -33.53 16.55 -5.07
C GLU A 669 -34.24 16.45 -3.71
N GLN A 670 -35.37 15.75 -3.60
CA GLN A 670 -36.05 15.56 -2.33
C GLN A 670 -35.38 14.43 -1.55
N ILE A 671 -35.06 14.72 -0.30
CA ILE A 671 -34.42 13.81 0.64
C ILE A 671 -35.33 13.68 1.86
N THR A 672 -35.83 12.47 2.12
CA THR A 672 -36.78 12.20 3.21
C THR A 672 -36.19 11.15 4.14
N ALA A 673 -36.00 11.51 5.41
CA ALA A 673 -35.57 10.61 6.46
C ALA A 673 -36.78 10.15 7.29
N LEU A 674 -36.84 8.84 7.56
CA LEU A 674 -37.92 8.18 8.28
C LEU A 674 -37.38 7.42 9.47
N LEU A 675 -38.15 7.42 10.57
CA LEU A 675 -37.87 6.68 11.79
C LEU A 675 -39.11 5.87 12.17
N ASP A 676 -38.92 4.57 12.43
CA ASP A 676 -39.97 3.60 12.75
C ASP A 676 -41.10 3.56 11.70
N GLY A 677 -40.76 3.90 10.44
CA GLY A 677 -41.67 3.99 9.29
C GLY A 677 -42.20 5.39 8.99
N GLU A 678 -42.18 6.31 9.96
CA GLU A 678 -42.76 7.66 9.84
C GLU A 678 -41.75 8.70 9.34
N PRO A 679 -42.12 9.61 8.40
CA PRO A 679 -41.25 10.72 7.98
C PRO A 679 -40.97 11.71 9.13
N VAL A 680 -39.72 11.82 9.54
CA VAL A 680 -39.30 12.72 10.64
C VAL A 680 -38.54 13.96 10.17
N LEU A 681 -37.88 13.90 9.01
CA LEU A 681 -37.17 15.04 8.40
C LEU A 681 -37.32 14.99 6.88
N THR A 682 -37.57 16.14 6.26
CA THR A 682 -37.58 16.29 4.79
C THR A 682 -36.78 17.53 4.41
N ALA A 683 -35.95 17.43 3.38
CA ALA A 683 -35.23 18.54 2.77
C ALA A 683 -35.28 18.46 1.25
N ARG A 684 -34.95 19.57 0.58
CA ARG A 684 -34.63 19.60 -0.85
C ARG A 684 -33.20 20.10 -1.01
N ASP A 685 -32.32 19.25 -1.53
CA ASP A 685 -30.93 19.58 -1.82
C ASP A 685 -30.46 18.79 -3.05
N GLY A 686 -29.83 19.49 -4.00
CA GLY A 686 -29.36 18.93 -5.27
C GLY A 686 -27.84 18.72 -5.36
N LEU A 687 -27.10 18.88 -4.26
CA LEU A 687 -25.63 18.88 -4.27
C LEU A 687 -25.05 17.54 -4.72
N TYR A 688 -25.72 16.43 -4.42
CA TYR A 688 -25.34 15.07 -4.81
C TYR A 688 -26.53 14.34 -5.44
N GLY A 689 -26.46 14.08 -6.75
CA GLY A 689 -27.50 13.36 -7.50
C GLY A 689 -27.36 11.83 -7.52
N LYS A 690 -26.20 11.29 -7.08
CA LYS A 690 -25.92 9.85 -7.04
C LYS A 690 -24.80 9.49 -6.06
N GLY A 691 -24.73 8.20 -5.70
CA GLY A 691 -23.63 7.59 -4.95
C GLY A 691 -24.06 6.39 -4.09
N MET A 692 -23.07 5.75 -3.48
CA MET A 692 -23.18 4.54 -2.65
C MET A 692 -23.96 4.79 -1.33
N ALA A 693 -24.28 3.71 -0.63
CA ALA A 693 -24.91 3.72 0.69
C ALA A 693 -23.87 3.42 1.80
N GLY A 694 -24.24 3.63 3.07
CA GLY A 694 -23.35 3.33 4.19
C GLY A 694 -24.00 3.48 5.57
N LEU A 695 -23.21 3.22 6.62
CA LEU A 695 -23.56 3.37 8.03
C LEU A 695 -22.56 4.29 8.72
N LEU A 696 -23.02 5.12 9.66
CA LEU A 696 -22.26 6.17 10.35
C LEU A 696 -22.43 6.05 11.87
N VAL A 697 -21.40 6.38 12.65
CA VAL A 697 -21.53 6.55 14.11
C VAL A 697 -21.01 7.91 14.59
N GLY A 698 -21.31 8.28 15.83
CA GLY A 698 -20.77 9.47 16.48
C GLY A 698 -19.40 9.24 17.10
N GLN A 699 -18.58 10.28 17.15
CA GLN A 699 -17.27 10.29 17.80
C GLN A 699 -17.05 11.63 18.51
N THR A 700 -16.50 11.58 19.72
CA THR A 700 -15.97 12.71 20.49
C THR A 700 -14.44 12.61 20.54
N ALA A 701 -13.76 13.48 21.30
CA ALA A 701 -12.30 13.42 21.45
C ALA A 701 -11.80 12.22 22.29
N ASP A 702 -12.71 11.60 23.05
CA ASP A 702 -12.46 10.64 24.12
C ASP A 702 -13.27 9.33 23.99
N ARG A 703 -14.29 9.29 23.11
CA ARG A 703 -15.18 8.13 22.92
C ARG A 703 -15.64 8.01 21.47
N VAL A 704 -15.84 6.77 21.05
CA VAL A 704 -16.61 6.41 19.85
C VAL A 704 -17.94 5.77 20.25
N SER A 705 -19.01 6.05 19.51
CA SER A 705 -20.32 5.42 19.71
C SER A 705 -20.30 3.99 19.19
N ARG A 706 -20.86 3.03 19.95
CA ARG A 706 -20.79 1.59 19.64
C ARG A 706 -22.17 0.92 19.47
N PRO A 707 -23.05 1.47 18.60
CA PRO A 707 -24.37 0.93 18.33
C PRO A 707 -24.29 -0.39 17.55
N TRP A 708 -25.40 -1.11 17.53
CA TRP A 708 -25.61 -2.27 16.66
C TRP A 708 -26.50 -1.88 15.47
N PHE A 709 -26.23 -2.45 14.30
CA PHE A 709 -27.00 -2.27 13.07
C PHE A 709 -27.44 -3.64 12.53
N ALA A 710 -28.73 -3.83 12.29
CA ALA A 710 -29.28 -5.06 11.73
C ALA A 710 -30.14 -4.77 10.51
N ASN A 711 -30.08 -5.64 9.51
CA ASN A 711 -30.59 -5.43 8.15
C ASN A 711 -29.92 -4.20 7.48
N ILE A 712 -29.24 -4.39 6.36
CA ILE A 712 -28.92 -3.29 5.43
C ILE A 712 -29.72 -3.56 4.17
N ILE A 713 -30.72 -2.71 3.90
CA ILE A 713 -31.62 -2.83 2.74
C ILE A 713 -31.39 -1.65 1.81
N VAL A 714 -31.16 -1.91 0.52
CA VAL A 714 -31.09 -0.87 -0.53
C VAL A 714 -32.03 -1.23 -1.66
N LYS A 715 -33.00 -0.36 -1.99
CA LYS A 715 -34.08 -0.69 -2.94
C LYS A 715 -34.58 0.51 -3.74
N PRO A 716 -35.27 0.29 -4.89
CA PRO A 716 -36.03 1.34 -5.57
C PRO A 716 -37.06 2.00 -4.65
N LEU A 717 -37.34 3.28 -4.87
CA LEU A 717 -38.41 4.01 -4.20
C LEU A 717 -39.76 3.29 -4.35
N GLY A 718 -40.49 3.13 -3.26
CA GLY A 718 -41.79 2.43 -3.24
C GLY A 718 -41.71 0.93 -3.53
N GLY A 719 -40.52 0.36 -3.73
CA GLY A 719 -40.33 -1.07 -3.93
C GLY A 719 -40.64 -1.89 -2.68
N PRO A 720 -41.02 -3.18 -2.83
CA PRO A 720 -41.15 -4.10 -1.71
C PRO A 720 -39.80 -4.28 -0.99
N GLU A 721 -39.83 -4.84 0.22
CA GLU A 721 -38.59 -5.33 0.84
C GLU A 721 -38.04 -6.50 -0.01
N PRO A 722 -36.78 -6.44 -0.46
CA PRO A 722 -36.18 -7.52 -1.23
C PRO A 722 -35.86 -8.72 -0.33
N ALA A 723 -35.90 -9.91 -0.92
CA ALA A 723 -35.41 -11.11 -0.25
C ALA A 723 -33.92 -10.95 0.14
N PRO A 724 -33.47 -11.51 1.27
CA PRO A 724 -32.08 -11.49 1.67
C PRO A 724 -31.15 -12.02 0.56
N PHE A 725 -30.01 -11.36 0.38
CA PHE A 725 -28.99 -11.70 -0.60
C PHE A 725 -28.34 -13.05 -0.24
N VAL A 726 -28.64 -14.09 -1.02
CA VAL A 726 -27.98 -15.39 -0.90
C VAL A 726 -26.75 -15.41 -1.82
N PRO A 727 -25.52 -15.49 -1.29
CA PRO A 727 -24.33 -15.60 -2.11
C PRO A 727 -24.29 -16.94 -2.85
N GLY A 728 -23.80 -16.95 -4.09
CA GLY A 728 -23.64 -18.19 -4.85
C GLY A 728 -22.68 -19.17 -4.16
N ALA A 729 -22.93 -20.48 -4.28
CA ALA A 729 -22.24 -21.53 -3.49
C ALA A 729 -20.70 -21.58 -3.60
N ARG A 730 -20.09 -20.90 -4.57
CA ARG A 730 -18.63 -20.78 -4.74
C ARG A 730 -17.98 -19.70 -3.85
N HIS A 731 -18.75 -18.81 -3.22
CA HIS A 731 -18.22 -17.79 -2.31
C HIS A 731 -18.06 -18.34 -0.89
N VAL A 732 -17.00 -19.10 -0.63
CA VAL A 732 -16.75 -19.68 0.70
C VAL A 732 -16.03 -18.68 1.64
N PRO A 733 -16.25 -18.73 2.96
CA PRO A 733 -15.51 -17.89 3.92
C PRO A 733 -13.99 -18.10 3.87
N ILE A 734 -13.20 -17.16 4.39
CA ILE A 734 -11.73 -17.16 4.32
C ILE A 734 -11.02 -18.02 5.38
N TYR A 735 -11.70 -18.34 6.49
CA TYR A 735 -11.18 -19.22 7.54
C TYR A 735 -12.01 -20.50 7.74
N ARG A 736 -12.91 -20.83 6.80
CA ARG A 736 -13.55 -22.16 6.80
C ARG A 736 -12.54 -23.23 6.40
N SER A 737 -12.35 -24.21 7.27
CA SER A 737 -11.58 -25.45 7.05
C SER A 737 -12.31 -26.45 6.16
#